data_AF-A0A1M6R6L9-F1
#
_entry.id   AF-A0A1M6R6L9-F1
#
_cell.length_a   1.000
_cell.length_b   1.000
_cell.length_c   1.000
_cell.angle_alpha   90.00
_cell.angle_beta   90.00
_cell.angle_gamma   90.00
#
_symmetry.space_group_name_H-M   'P 1'
#
loop_
_entity.id
_entity.type
_entity.pdbx_description
1 polymer ?
#
loop_
_entity_poly.entity_id
_entity_poly.type
_entity_poly.pdbx_seq_one_letter_code
_entity_poly.pdbx_strand_id
1 'polypeptide(L)'
;MTAQELGPGPVEIDLADRYRSGGGPVLLTGVQAIARLLVEQHAADLAAGLSTATFVSGYQGSPLGGLDMTLARATELQENAGLTLVPAVNEELAATAVWGSQMEVPGHGRTVDGVVGVWYGKGPGVDRAGDPMRHGNMCGAHPKGGVLVLAGDDPACKSSTIPCISERTLAGYGLPVLYPADAADVVRLGRYGVALSRASGMWVGMKIVADVADGVFAVGKDVADVAPVVPQLEWKGAPFVYRQYPILAPPHSLVAEEQLYGPRWAMVHAFLSANPVNTVEVDPPDARLGIVAGGKTFADVRQALADLGLSDADLRRAGIRLLRLGMIHPIQRDLVREFARGLQRVLVVEEKSSFVEGAVRDVLYGMPDAPLVEGSKDAEGRPLVPEAGELTADRLAGPLRRVLSGVPGIELAPERRRPAALPLLPVQRTPYFCSGCPHNRSTTLPEGAVAGGGIGCHAMVAFSVTRESSAVSSITQMGGEGAQWIGQAPYTTATHMFQNMGDGTFAHSGQLAIQACVAAGVSITYKLLYNRAVAMTGGQSASGALEVPQLAAKLLAEGVAKVLVVADEPERFRSLDPLPRGVELWHRDRLDEAQRLLAGIPGVTVLIYDQRCAAESRRLRKRGALPVRPMRVVINEAVCEGCGDCGAASNCLSVQPVETEFGRKTRIDQTSCNTDYSCLKGDCPSFVTVEAPAKAPRRRAERPEPPAVPDVEPPASGEVFLAGIGGTGIVTVNQVLGSAAIRDGRAVHGLDQTGLSQKAGPVTSHLRIAPDEAGLGPANRVGTATAYLAFDVLVGADGKNLARADAATTTAVVSTSPVPTGAMVSDVRAPAPDVEALVARIGEQAARVVRIDAQAAAQALFGDAMPANFLVVGAAYQAGVLPLSAEAIEFAIELNGVAVAANTAAFRWGRVAVADPQAFAAATARPAAAPSRTWDDLGELAGETRRKAGIRAAYLAEYQDERLARRYVADVLTVWRAEQRLGLGTAFSEAVAHGLHKLTAYKDEYEVARLLTDPAFEAKLAVEVPGGKKLRYRLHPPVLRAAGRTEKIAFGPWMRPVLKALAKGKVLRGTPLDPFGRTRMRRLERQLRDEYREMVLRLARELTPDTYATAVAAAEAADLVRGYEDVKLAGVARYHDRLAELGVRPSHRGGTPGGRPAR
;
A
#
# COMPACT_ATOMS: atom_id res chain seq x y z
N MET A 1 -18.29 -42.31 28.97
CA MET A 1 -17.80 -41.31 28.01
C MET A 1 -18.66 -41.42 26.77
N THR A 2 -19.68 -40.57 26.69
CA THR A 2 -20.62 -40.48 25.56
C THR A 2 -20.00 -39.67 24.43
N ALA A 3 -20.45 -39.90 23.21
CA ALA A 3 -19.94 -39.33 21.95
C ALA A 3 -20.10 -37.79 21.78
N GLN A 4 -20.15 -37.03 22.89
CA GLN A 4 -20.23 -35.57 22.95
C GLN A 4 -18.87 -34.89 23.22
N GLU A 5 -17.79 -35.64 23.42
CA GLU A 5 -16.42 -35.10 23.66
C GLU A 5 -15.53 -35.06 22.41
N LEU A 6 -16.06 -35.42 21.23
CA LEU A 6 -15.38 -35.18 19.95
C LEU A 6 -15.96 -33.88 19.38
N GLY A 7 -15.13 -32.83 19.32
CA GLY A 7 -15.48 -31.55 18.68
C GLY A 7 -15.99 -31.74 17.25
N PRO A 8 -16.65 -30.73 16.65
CA PRO A 8 -17.22 -30.85 15.32
C PRO A 8 -16.16 -31.32 14.32
N GLY A 9 -16.44 -32.41 13.62
CA GLY A 9 -15.58 -32.92 12.56
C GLY A 9 -15.37 -31.85 11.48
N PRO A 10 -14.32 -31.98 10.66
CA PRO A 10 -13.86 -30.88 9.84
C PRO A 10 -14.85 -30.58 8.71
N VAL A 11 -15.17 -29.30 8.50
CA VAL A 11 -16.24 -28.82 7.59
C VAL A 11 -15.78 -28.92 6.14
N GLU A 12 -16.63 -29.40 5.24
CA GLU A 12 -16.38 -29.39 3.79
C GLU A 12 -16.58 -27.98 3.24
N ILE A 13 -15.60 -27.45 2.49
CA ILE A 13 -15.62 -26.07 1.97
C ILE A 13 -15.54 -26.12 0.44
N ASP A 14 -16.57 -25.59 -0.22
CA ASP A 14 -16.56 -25.25 -1.65
C ASP A 14 -16.51 -23.72 -1.82
N LEU A 15 -15.52 -23.21 -2.57
CA LEU A 15 -15.43 -21.78 -2.86
C LEU A 15 -16.58 -21.26 -3.73
N ALA A 16 -17.25 -22.14 -4.48
CA ALA A 16 -18.42 -21.77 -5.28
C ALA A 16 -19.65 -21.43 -4.40
N ASP A 17 -19.73 -21.96 -3.17
CA ASP A 17 -20.82 -21.67 -2.25
C ASP A 17 -20.89 -20.20 -1.82
N ARG A 18 -19.81 -19.44 -2.05
CA ARG A 18 -19.79 -17.97 -1.86
C ARG A 18 -20.91 -17.26 -2.61
N TYR A 19 -21.31 -17.76 -3.78
CA TYR A 19 -22.29 -17.12 -4.66
C TYR A 19 -23.50 -18.01 -4.96
N ARG A 20 -23.77 -19.00 -4.11
CA ARG A 20 -24.95 -19.87 -4.17
C ARG A 20 -25.84 -19.64 -2.95
N SER A 21 -27.15 -19.59 -3.17
CA SER A 21 -28.12 -19.56 -2.07
C SER A 21 -28.11 -20.91 -1.35
N GLY A 22 -28.21 -20.89 -0.01
CA GLY A 22 -28.22 -22.10 0.82
C GLY A 22 -26.90 -22.87 0.92
N GLY A 23 -25.79 -22.34 0.38
CA GLY A 23 -24.44 -22.93 0.51
C GLY A 23 -23.95 -23.00 1.96
N GLY A 24 -22.95 -23.85 2.21
CA GLY A 24 -22.38 -24.05 3.56
C GLY A 24 -21.65 -22.80 4.10
N PRO A 25 -21.09 -22.88 5.33
CA PRO A 25 -20.30 -21.79 5.90
C PRO A 25 -19.13 -21.40 4.98
N VAL A 26 -19.04 -20.12 4.63
CA VAL A 26 -18.01 -19.61 3.73
C VAL A 26 -17.35 -18.36 4.30
N LEU A 27 -16.05 -18.21 4.00
CA LEU A 27 -15.32 -16.98 4.28
C LEU A 27 -15.62 -15.96 3.18
N LEU A 28 -16.19 -14.81 3.56
CA LEU A 28 -16.51 -13.70 2.67
C LEU A 28 -15.88 -12.40 3.16
N THR A 29 -15.46 -11.55 2.23
CA THR A 29 -15.26 -10.14 2.54
C THR A 29 -16.57 -9.37 2.53
N GLY A 30 -16.63 -8.18 3.14
CA GLY A 30 -17.82 -7.33 3.05
C GLY A 30 -18.21 -6.97 1.61
N VAL A 31 -17.23 -6.75 0.73
CA VAL A 31 -17.49 -6.57 -0.72
C VAL A 31 -18.10 -7.82 -1.36
N GLN A 32 -17.64 -9.01 -0.97
CA GLN A 32 -18.23 -10.27 -1.46
C GLN A 32 -19.63 -10.52 -0.89
N ALA A 33 -19.92 -10.05 0.33
CA ALA A 33 -21.25 -10.12 0.93
C ALA A 33 -22.29 -9.33 0.14
N ILE A 34 -21.91 -8.26 -0.56
CA ILE A 34 -22.80 -7.55 -1.50
C ILE A 34 -23.20 -8.49 -2.65
N ALA A 35 -22.26 -9.26 -3.21
CA ALA A 35 -22.59 -10.24 -4.25
C ALA A 35 -23.55 -11.32 -3.68
N ARG A 36 -23.28 -11.82 -2.46
CA ARG A 36 -24.17 -12.76 -1.78
C ARG A 36 -25.58 -12.18 -1.56
N LEU A 37 -25.69 -10.90 -1.17
CA LEU A 37 -26.97 -10.20 -1.05
C LEU A 37 -27.79 -10.28 -2.35
N LEU A 38 -27.17 -10.10 -3.52
CA LEU A 38 -27.89 -10.14 -4.80
C LEU A 38 -28.39 -11.55 -5.13
N VAL A 39 -27.59 -12.58 -4.83
CA VAL A 39 -28.01 -14.00 -4.97
C VAL A 39 -29.25 -14.25 -4.10
N GLU A 40 -29.16 -13.88 -2.83
CA GLU A 40 -30.22 -14.15 -1.85
C GLU A 40 -31.45 -13.27 -2.10
N GLN A 41 -31.27 -12.05 -2.65
CA GLN A 41 -32.38 -11.23 -3.11
C GLN A 41 -33.18 -11.93 -4.20
N HIS A 42 -32.48 -12.37 -5.25
CA HIS A 42 -33.09 -13.06 -6.38
C HIS A 42 -33.76 -14.37 -5.97
N ALA A 43 -33.10 -15.19 -5.13
CA ALA A 43 -33.65 -16.45 -4.66
C ALA A 43 -35.00 -16.29 -3.96
N ALA A 44 -35.13 -15.28 -3.08
CA ALA A 44 -36.42 -15.09 -2.43
C ALA A 44 -37.46 -14.38 -3.30
N ASP A 45 -37.05 -13.61 -4.32
CA ASP A 45 -38.00 -13.07 -5.30
C ASP A 45 -38.62 -14.21 -6.12
N LEU A 46 -37.82 -15.20 -6.54
CA LEU A 46 -38.32 -16.42 -7.16
C LEU A 46 -39.25 -17.21 -6.20
N ALA A 47 -38.88 -17.34 -4.93
CA ALA A 47 -39.72 -18.00 -3.93
C ALA A 47 -41.05 -17.26 -3.69
N ALA A 48 -41.08 -15.94 -3.88
CA ALA A 48 -42.29 -15.12 -3.85
C ALA A 48 -43.07 -15.10 -5.18
N GLY A 49 -42.63 -15.86 -6.20
CA GLY A 49 -43.27 -15.94 -7.51
C GLY A 49 -43.02 -14.74 -8.42
N LEU A 50 -41.99 -13.94 -8.16
CA LEU A 50 -41.61 -12.79 -8.98
C LEU A 50 -40.49 -13.16 -9.94
N SER A 51 -40.62 -12.77 -11.21
CA SER A 51 -39.55 -12.85 -12.19
C SER A 51 -38.77 -11.53 -12.23
N THR A 52 -37.82 -11.33 -11.31
CA THR A 52 -37.01 -10.10 -11.22
C THR A 52 -35.61 -10.24 -11.81
N ALA A 53 -35.05 -9.13 -12.28
CA ALA A 53 -33.62 -9.02 -12.64
C ALA A 53 -32.90 -8.03 -11.71
N THR A 54 -31.57 -8.00 -11.77
CA THR A 54 -30.75 -7.05 -11.00
C THR A 54 -29.93 -6.17 -11.94
N PHE A 55 -29.96 -4.85 -11.75
CA PHE A 55 -29.14 -3.91 -12.49
C PHE A 55 -28.19 -3.19 -11.54
N VAL A 56 -26.88 -3.33 -11.79
CA VAL A 56 -25.83 -2.72 -10.95
C VAL A 56 -25.04 -1.72 -11.78
N SER A 57 -24.93 -0.49 -11.28
CA SER A 57 -24.07 0.54 -11.87
C SER A 57 -23.40 1.38 -10.79
N GLY A 58 -22.18 1.84 -11.06
CA GLY A 58 -21.38 2.59 -10.10
C GLY A 58 -20.01 2.91 -10.67
N TYR A 59 -19.20 3.60 -9.85
CA TYR A 59 -17.81 3.88 -10.18
C TYR A 59 -16.88 3.33 -9.10
N GLN A 60 -15.70 2.86 -9.52
CA GLN A 60 -14.79 2.18 -8.59
C GLN A 60 -14.16 3.18 -7.61
N GLY A 61 -14.28 2.93 -6.30
CA GLY A 61 -13.60 3.70 -5.27
C GLY A 61 -13.48 2.91 -3.97
N SER A 62 -12.27 2.89 -3.37
CA SER A 62 -12.02 2.23 -2.08
C SER A 62 -12.91 2.84 -0.98
N PRO A 63 -13.65 2.04 -0.19
CA PRO A 63 -13.44 0.61 0.02
C PRO A 63 -14.24 -0.34 -0.90
N LEU A 64 -15.15 0.16 -1.74
CA LEU A 64 -15.96 -0.66 -2.67
C LEU A 64 -15.30 -0.87 -4.04
N GLY A 65 -14.03 -0.50 -4.19
CA GLY A 65 -13.35 -0.43 -5.49
C GLY A 65 -13.19 -1.76 -6.22
N GLY A 66 -13.33 -2.89 -5.54
CA GLY A 66 -13.27 -4.23 -6.14
C GLY A 66 -14.62 -4.88 -6.44
N LEU A 67 -15.74 -4.18 -6.20
CA LEU A 67 -17.09 -4.77 -6.35
C LEU A 67 -17.39 -5.16 -7.80
N ASP A 68 -17.04 -4.32 -8.76
CA ASP A 68 -17.22 -4.57 -10.20
C ASP A 68 -16.50 -5.85 -10.66
N MET A 69 -15.25 -6.03 -10.24
CA MET A 69 -14.46 -7.22 -10.54
C MET A 69 -15.02 -8.46 -9.85
N THR A 70 -15.58 -8.29 -8.64
CA THR A 70 -16.20 -9.39 -7.89
C THR A 70 -17.45 -9.88 -8.60
N LEU A 71 -18.35 -8.96 -8.95
CA LEU A 71 -19.58 -9.26 -9.69
C LEU A 71 -19.30 -9.78 -11.11
N ALA A 72 -18.28 -9.26 -11.79
CA ALA A 72 -17.89 -9.74 -13.13
C ALA A 72 -17.29 -11.15 -13.12
N ARG A 73 -16.75 -11.62 -11.98
CA ARG A 73 -16.20 -12.98 -11.83
C ARG A 73 -17.21 -14.00 -11.31
N ALA A 74 -18.31 -13.54 -10.74
CA ALA A 74 -19.39 -14.40 -10.28
C ALA A 74 -20.31 -14.75 -11.47
N THR A 75 -19.86 -15.67 -12.33
CA THR A 75 -20.63 -16.10 -13.51
C THR A 75 -21.99 -16.66 -13.13
N GLU A 76 -22.06 -17.39 -12.01
CA GLU A 76 -23.30 -17.95 -11.47
C GLU A 76 -24.37 -16.88 -11.20
N LEU A 77 -23.96 -15.66 -10.79
CA LEU A 77 -24.86 -14.53 -10.59
C LEU A 77 -25.43 -14.00 -11.92
N GLN A 78 -24.60 -13.96 -12.97
CA GLN A 78 -25.03 -13.49 -14.29
C GLN A 78 -25.98 -14.48 -14.96
N GLU A 79 -25.67 -15.77 -14.85
CA GLU A 79 -26.44 -16.85 -15.46
C GLU A 79 -27.75 -17.13 -14.72
N ASN A 80 -27.72 -17.16 -13.38
CA ASN A 80 -28.86 -17.64 -12.59
C ASN A 80 -29.69 -16.53 -11.93
N ALA A 81 -29.13 -15.33 -11.73
CA ALA A 81 -29.80 -14.24 -10.99
C ALA A 81 -30.17 -13.02 -11.85
N GLY A 82 -30.03 -13.13 -13.18
CA GLY A 82 -30.36 -12.04 -14.12
C GLY A 82 -29.59 -10.75 -13.85
N LEU A 83 -28.33 -10.86 -13.40
CA LEU A 83 -27.49 -9.71 -13.09
C LEU A 83 -26.95 -9.04 -14.36
N THR A 84 -27.30 -7.77 -14.55
CA THR A 84 -26.69 -6.86 -15.53
C THR A 84 -25.80 -5.85 -14.82
N LEU A 85 -24.48 -5.99 -14.97
CA LEU A 85 -23.49 -5.04 -14.47
C LEU A 85 -23.09 -4.06 -15.58
N VAL A 86 -23.32 -2.77 -15.37
CA VAL A 86 -22.86 -1.70 -16.27
C VAL A 86 -21.99 -0.72 -15.47
N PRO A 87 -20.66 -0.89 -15.48
CA PRO A 87 -19.74 0.07 -14.87
C PRO A 87 -19.91 1.44 -15.53
N ALA A 88 -20.14 2.48 -14.74
CA ALA A 88 -20.37 3.82 -15.27
C ALA A 88 -19.05 4.55 -15.51
N VAL A 89 -19.13 5.65 -16.27
CA VAL A 89 -18.02 6.59 -16.45
C VAL A 89 -17.75 7.37 -15.17
N ASN A 90 -18.82 7.78 -14.46
CA ASN A 90 -18.76 8.41 -13.15
C ASN A 90 -20.01 8.06 -12.31
N GLU A 91 -20.02 8.48 -11.05
CA GLU A 91 -21.07 8.15 -10.09
C GLU A 91 -22.44 8.76 -10.40
N GLU A 92 -22.44 9.96 -10.99
CA GLU A 92 -23.65 10.68 -11.38
C GLU A 92 -24.41 9.92 -12.48
N LEU A 93 -23.70 9.53 -13.55
CA LEU A 93 -24.29 8.75 -14.64
C LEU A 93 -24.68 7.34 -14.20
N ALA A 94 -23.98 6.76 -13.21
CA ALA A 94 -24.40 5.51 -12.60
C ALA A 94 -25.77 5.65 -11.91
N ALA A 95 -25.97 6.72 -11.13
CA ALA A 95 -27.24 6.97 -10.45
C ALA A 95 -28.37 7.20 -11.45
N THR A 96 -28.09 7.94 -12.54
CA THR A 96 -29.05 8.13 -13.64
C THR A 96 -29.39 6.82 -14.35
N ALA A 97 -28.43 5.93 -14.57
CA ALA A 97 -28.67 4.61 -15.16
C ALA A 97 -29.52 3.72 -14.25
N VAL A 98 -29.25 3.72 -12.94
CA VAL A 98 -30.06 3.01 -11.94
C VAL A 98 -31.48 3.57 -11.93
N TRP A 99 -31.65 4.90 -11.96
CA TRP A 99 -32.97 5.52 -12.11
C TRP A 99 -33.69 5.03 -13.37
N GLY A 100 -33.01 5.01 -14.52
CA GLY A 100 -33.56 4.49 -15.78
C GLY A 100 -34.11 3.06 -15.67
N SER A 101 -33.46 2.17 -14.90
CA SER A 101 -33.93 0.79 -14.69
C SER A 101 -35.29 0.70 -13.99
N GLN A 102 -35.68 1.74 -13.25
CA GLN A 102 -36.93 1.83 -12.48
C GLN A 102 -38.09 2.39 -13.30
N MET A 103 -37.83 2.93 -14.49
CA MET A 103 -38.83 3.58 -15.33
C MET A 103 -39.40 2.61 -16.37
N GLU A 104 -40.65 2.82 -16.77
CA GLU A 104 -41.23 2.16 -17.93
C GLU A 104 -40.91 2.96 -19.20
N VAL A 105 -40.70 2.27 -20.32
CA VAL A 105 -40.52 2.90 -21.63
C VAL A 105 -41.88 3.01 -22.30
N PRO A 106 -42.38 4.24 -22.59
CA PRO A 106 -43.70 4.41 -23.19
C PRO A 106 -43.87 3.57 -24.47
N GLY A 107 -45.00 2.85 -24.57
CA GLY A 107 -45.32 1.98 -25.71
C GLY A 107 -44.60 0.62 -25.72
N HIS A 108 -43.82 0.28 -24.69
CA HIS A 108 -43.05 -0.97 -24.62
C HIS A 108 -43.25 -1.67 -23.27
N GLY A 109 -43.50 -2.98 -23.29
CA GLY A 109 -43.63 -3.79 -22.08
C GLY A 109 -42.29 -4.16 -21.44
N ARG A 110 -42.29 -4.54 -20.16
CA ARG A 110 -41.12 -5.09 -19.47
C ARG A 110 -40.97 -6.58 -19.78
N THR A 111 -39.73 -7.06 -19.83
CA THR A 111 -39.39 -8.49 -19.94
C THR A 111 -39.36 -9.21 -18.60
N VAL A 112 -39.38 -8.45 -17.50
CA VAL A 112 -39.33 -8.92 -16.10
C VAL A 112 -40.31 -8.10 -15.25
N ASP A 113 -40.78 -8.68 -14.16
CA ASP A 113 -41.71 -8.04 -13.22
C ASP A 113 -41.16 -6.75 -12.61
N GLY A 114 -39.85 -6.69 -12.39
CA GLY A 114 -39.16 -5.57 -11.77
C GLY A 114 -37.65 -5.75 -11.84
N VAL A 115 -36.92 -4.65 -11.64
CA VAL A 115 -35.46 -4.65 -11.63
C VAL A 115 -34.98 -4.10 -10.29
N VAL A 116 -34.25 -4.90 -9.52
CA VAL A 116 -33.55 -4.42 -8.31
C VAL A 116 -32.38 -3.56 -8.79
N GLY A 117 -32.48 -2.24 -8.58
CA GLY A 117 -31.45 -1.29 -8.93
C GLY A 117 -30.42 -1.14 -7.82
N VAL A 118 -29.13 -1.23 -8.14
CA VAL A 118 -28.05 -1.05 -7.16
C VAL A 118 -27.06 -0.03 -7.67
N TRP A 119 -26.92 1.05 -6.91
CA TRP A 119 -25.85 2.03 -7.10
C TRP A 119 -24.70 1.74 -6.13
N TYR A 120 -23.46 1.91 -6.56
CA TYR A 120 -22.31 1.90 -5.64
C TYR A 120 -21.30 3.01 -5.94
N GLY A 121 -20.67 3.54 -4.89
CA GLY A 121 -19.63 4.56 -5.01
C GLY A 121 -18.97 4.84 -3.66
N LYS A 122 -17.86 5.57 -3.66
CA LYS A 122 -17.21 6.06 -2.43
C LYS A 122 -17.95 7.31 -1.91
N GLY A 123 -17.76 7.68 -0.64
CA GLY A 123 -18.29 8.92 -0.04
C GLY A 123 -18.33 10.16 -0.96
N PRO A 124 -17.20 10.63 -1.53
CA PRO A 124 -17.21 11.77 -2.46
C PRO A 124 -18.03 11.54 -3.75
N GLY A 125 -18.20 10.28 -4.14
CA GLY A 125 -19.09 9.87 -5.22
C GLY A 125 -20.57 10.02 -4.87
N VAL A 126 -20.94 9.86 -3.59
CA VAL A 126 -22.28 10.21 -3.10
C VAL A 126 -22.52 11.71 -3.27
N ASP A 127 -21.57 12.54 -2.85
CA ASP A 127 -21.66 14.00 -3.01
C ASP A 127 -21.80 14.40 -4.48
N ARG A 128 -21.06 13.73 -5.37
CA ARG A 128 -21.14 13.95 -6.83
C ARG A 128 -22.48 13.51 -7.44
N ALA A 129 -23.08 12.44 -6.94
CA ALA A 129 -24.30 11.85 -7.48
C ALA A 129 -25.59 12.42 -6.86
N GLY A 130 -25.51 13.48 -6.06
CA GLY A 130 -26.65 13.97 -5.28
C GLY A 130 -27.86 14.41 -6.09
N ASP A 131 -27.66 15.08 -7.22
CA ASP A 131 -28.76 15.55 -8.06
C ASP A 131 -29.58 14.40 -8.67
N PRO A 132 -28.99 13.41 -9.38
CA PRO A 132 -29.76 12.27 -9.89
C PRO A 132 -30.36 11.40 -8.78
N MET A 133 -29.72 11.29 -7.60
CA MET A 133 -30.31 10.58 -6.46
C MET A 133 -31.59 11.26 -5.95
N ARG A 134 -31.60 12.60 -5.85
CA ARG A 134 -32.80 13.36 -5.47
C ARG A 134 -33.92 13.16 -6.49
N HIS A 135 -33.61 13.27 -7.77
CA HIS A 135 -34.59 13.09 -8.84
C HIS A 135 -35.15 11.66 -8.86
N GLY A 136 -34.29 10.65 -8.80
CA GLY A 136 -34.68 9.25 -8.76
C GLY A 136 -35.55 8.91 -7.55
N ASN A 137 -35.19 9.42 -6.36
CA ASN A 137 -35.99 9.22 -5.14
C ASN A 137 -37.34 9.96 -5.20
N MET A 138 -37.37 11.17 -5.77
CA MET A 138 -38.61 11.92 -5.96
C MET A 138 -39.58 11.18 -6.88
N CYS A 139 -39.11 10.68 -8.03
CA CYS A 139 -39.90 9.82 -8.93
C CYS A 139 -40.33 8.50 -8.28
N GLY A 140 -39.44 7.96 -7.45
CA GLY A 140 -39.60 6.74 -6.69
C GLY A 140 -39.22 5.46 -7.45
N ALA A 141 -38.84 4.43 -6.68
CA ALA A 141 -38.42 3.12 -7.17
C ALA A 141 -39.60 2.27 -7.67
N HIS A 142 -39.34 1.30 -8.56
CA HIS A 142 -40.39 0.42 -9.06
C HIS A 142 -40.91 -0.51 -7.93
N PRO A 143 -42.24 -0.71 -7.78
CA PRO A 143 -42.80 -1.47 -6.64
C PRO A 143 -42.42 -2.96 -6.61
N LYS A 144 -42.01 -3.53 -7.74
CA LYS A 144 -41.43 -4.89 -7.82
C LYS A 144 -39.91 -4.91 -8.02
N GLY A 145 -39.29 -3.74 -8.15
CA GLY A 145 -37.86 -3.57 -8.37
C GLY A 145 -37.15 -3.25 -7.07
N GLY A 146 -37.32 -2.01 -6.59
CA GLY A 146 -36.61 -1.46 -5.44
C GLY A 146 -35.21 -0.96 -5.81
N VAL A 147 -34.65 -0.06 -5.00
CA VAL A 147 -33.32 0.53 -5.20
C VAL A 147 -32.50 0.55 -3.90
N LEU A 148 -31.26 0.06 -3.99
CA LEU A 148 -30.23 0.19 -2.96
C LEU A 148 -29.10 1.13 -3.43
N VAL A 149 -28.66 2.01 -2.54
CA VAL A 149 -27.54 2.95 -2.74
C VAL A 149 -26.43 2.58 -1.76
N LEU A 150 -25.37 1.93 -2.25
CA LEU A 150 -24.24 1.46 -1.44
C LEU A 150 -23.14 2.52 -1.37
N ALA A 151 -23.03 3.19 -0.23
CA ALA A 151 -22.06 4.26 0.01
C ALA A 151 -20.84 3.72 0.77
N GLY A 152 -19.69 3.67 0.08
CA GLY A 152 -18.41 3.24 0.62
C GLY A 152 -17.70 4.37 1.37
N ASP A 153 -17.72 4.33 2.71
CA ASP A 153 -17.17 5.38 3.56
C ASP A 153 -15.74 5.06 4.04
N ASP A 154 -14.92 6.10 4.14
CA ASP A 154 -13.52 6.05 4.62
C ASP A 154 -13.31 7.09 5.72
N PRO A 155 -13.76 6.80 6.96
CA PRO A 155 -13.69 7.73 8.08
C PRO A 155 -12.26 8.07 8.50
N ALA A 156 -11.30 7.17 8.25
CA ALA A 156 -9.89 7.36 8.58
C ALA A 156 -9.11 8.11 7.48
N CYS A 157 -9.68 8.32 6.29
CA CYS A 157 -8.97 8.84 5.12
C CYS A 157 -7.76 7.97 4.74
N LYS A 158 -7.90 6.63 4.81
CA LYS A 158 -6.78 5.72 4.47
C LYS A 158 -6.44 5.75 2.98
N SER A 159 -7.45 6.03 2.16
CA SER A 159 -7.41 5.98 0.69
C SER A 159 -8.13 7.18 0.05
N SER A 160 -8.53 8.17 0.84
CA SER A 160 -9.17 9.41 0.41
C SER A 160 -8.20 10.59 0.45
N THR A 161 -8.59 11.73 -0.12
CA THR A 161 -7.95 13.03 0.15
C THR A 161 -8.46 13.67 1.43
N ILE A 162 -9.71 13.37 1.82
CA ILE A 162 -10.34 13.84 3.06
C ILE A 162 -11.06 12.70 3.79
N PRO A 163 -11.13 12.72 5.14
CA PRO A 163 -12.01 11.83 5.90
C PRO A 163 -13.46 12.04 5.47
N CYS A 164 -14.21 10.97 5.18
CA CYS A 164 -15.56 11.09 4.62
C CYS A 164 -16.53 10.07 5.24
N ILE A 165 -17.78 10.52 5.38
CA ILE A 165 -18.96 9.74 5.79
C ILE A 165 -20.19 10.22 4.99
N SER A 166 -21.16 9.35 4.77
CA SER A 166 -22.26 9.61 3.81
C SER A 166 -23.65 9.80 4.43
N GLU A 167 -23.85 9.48 5.71
CA GLU A 167 -25.20 9.43 6.33
C GLU A 167 -25.98 10.75 6.23
N ARG A 168 -25.32 11.87 6.52
CA ARG A 168 -25.95 13.20 6.49
C ARG A 168 -26.27 13.61 5.06
N THR A 169 -25.40 13.29 4.12
CA THR A 169 -25.59 13.57 2.70
C THR A 169 -26.78 12.78 2.14
N LEU A 170 -26.82 11.47 2.40
CA LEU A 170 -27.92 10.59 1.98
C LEU A 170 -29.25 11.00 2.62
N ALA A 171 -29.26 11.30 3.92
CA ALA A 171 -30.43 11.84 4.60
C ALA A 171 -30.88 13.17 3.99
N GLY A 172 -29.93 14.05 3.65
CA GLY A 172 -30.20 15.30 2.95
C GLY A 172 -30.83 15.13 1.57
N TYR A 173 -30.59 14.00 0.90
CA TYR A 173 -31.24 13.60 -0.36
C TYR A 173 -32.63 12.97 -0.15
N GLY A 174 -33.05 12.80 1.11
CA GLY A 174 -34.33 12.21 1.49
C GLY A 174 -34.33 10.68 1.44
N LEU A 175 -33.19 10.02 1.56
CA LEU A 175 -33.09 8.56 1.54
C LEU A 175 -33.03 8.01 2.97
N PRO A 176 -33.77 6.94 3.33
CA PRO A 176 -33.47 6.14 4.51
C PRO A 176 -32.04 5.58 4.43
N VAL A 177 -31.34 5.48 5.57
CA VAL A 177 -29.94 5.09 5.66
C VAL A 177 -29.76 3.93 6.63
N LEU A 178 -29.44 2.76 6.07
CA LEU A 178 -29.01 1.56 6.77
C LEU A 178 -27.52 1.64 7.12
N TYR A 179 -27.13 1.01 8.22
CA TYR A 179 -25.74 0.93 8.64
C TYR A 179 -25.40 -0.48 9.16
N PRO A 180 -24.81 -1.35 8.33
CA PRO A 180 -24.39 -2.70 8.74
C PRO A 180 -23.22 -2.69 9.73
N ALA A 181 -23.19 -3.69 10.62
CA ALA A 181 -22.07 -3.97 11.51
C ALA A 181 -20.99 -4.87 10.91
N ASP A 182 -21.39 -5.79 10.02
CA ASP A 182 -20.56 -6.84 9.44
C ASP A 182 -21.11 -7.31 8.07
N ALA A 183 -20.52 -8.35 7.49
CA ALA A 183 -20.96 -8.96 6.24
C ALA A 183 -22.35 -9.59 6.31
N ALA A 184 -22.75 -10.15 7.46
CA ALA A 184 -24.08 -10.75 7.62
C ALA A 184 -25.16 -9.66 7.59
N ASP A 185 -24.93 -8.55 8.30
CA ASP A 185 -25.80 -7.37 8.27
C ASP A 185 -25.88 -6.74 6.87
N VAL A 186 -24.82 -6.76 6.04
CA VAL A 186 -24.90 -6.31 4.63
C VAL A 186 -25.99 -7.08 3.88
N VAL A 187 -26.04 -8.40 4.04
CA VAL A 187 -27.07 -9.25 3.40
C VAL A 187 -28.44 -9.02 4.05
N ARG A 188 -28.52 -9.13 5.38
CA ARG A 188 -29.77 -9.01 6.14
C ARG A 188 -30.44 -7.65 5.95
N LEU A 189 -29.70 -6.56 6.16
CA LEU A 189 -30.22 -5.20 6.01
C LEU A 189 -30.47 -4.88 4.53
N GLY A 190 -29.71 -5.43 3.59
CA GLY A 190 -29.94 -5.25 2.16
C GLY A 190 -31.30 -5.79 1.72
N ARG A 191 -31.67 -6.99 2.20
CA ARG A 191 -32.99 -7.59 1.99
C ARG A 191 -34.12 -6.72 2.55
N TYR A 192 -33.95 -6.18 3.77
CA TYR A 192 -34.89 -5.19 4.32
C TYR A 192 -34.95 -3.91 3.48
N GLY A 193 -33.81 -3.43 2.99
CA GLY A 193 -33.73 -2.23 2.16
C GLY A 193 -34.47 -2.38 0.83
N VAL A 194 -34.37 -3.53 0.16
CA VAL A 194 -35.14 -3.81 -1.07
C VAL A 194 -36.63 -3.85 -0.78
N ALA A 195 -37.05 -4.56 0.27
CA ALA A 195 -38.45 -4.64 0.67
C ALA A 195 -39.03 -3.26 1.06
N LEU A 196 -38.29 -2.47 1.83
CA LEU A 196 -38.65 -1.10 2.19
C LEU A 196 -38.76 -0.20 0.95
N SER A 197 -37.81 -0.31 0.02
CA SER A 197 -37.81 0.47 -1.22
C SER A 197 -39.04 0.17 -2.07
N ARG A 198 -39.43 -1.11 -2.18
CA ARG A 198 -40.64 -1.55 -2.89
C ARG A 198 -41.93 -1.03 -2.23
N ALA A 199 -42.00 -1.07 -0.89
CA ALA A 199 -43.18 -0.66 -0.14
C ALA A 199 -43.41 0.86 -0.14
N SER A 200 -42.33 1.64 -0.04
CA SER A 200 -42.37 3.10 0.13
C SER A 200 -42.05 3.87 -1.16
N GLY A 201 -41.52 3.22 -2.18
CA GLY A 201 -40.92 3.85 -3.36
C GLY A 201 -39.61 4.60 -3.07
N MET A 202 -39.15 4.64 -1.83
CA MET A 202 -37.91 5.36 -1.45
C MET A 202 -36.69 4.63 -1.97
N TRP A 203 -35.68 5.38 -2.40
CA TRP A 203 -34.35 4.80 -2.56
C TRP A 203 -33.75 4.60 -1.17
N VAL A 204 -33.10 3.47 -0.92
CA VAL A 204 -32.56 3.16 0.41
C VAL A 204 -31.04 3.19 0.35
N GLY A 205 -30.44 4.10 1.11
CA GLY A 205 -29.01 4.17 1.33
C GLY A 205 -28.51 3.11 2.30
N MET A 206 -27.30 2.62 2.08
CA MET A 206 -26.56 1.77 3.00
C MET A 206 -25.13 2.27 3.12
N LYS A 207 -24.76 2.71 4.33
CA LYS A 207 -23.41 3.15 4.68
C LYS A 207 -22.53 1.93 4.95
N ILE A 208 -21.53 1.69 4.10
CA ILE A 208 -20.56 0.61 4.27
C ILE A 208 -19.20 1.23 4.54
N VAL A 209 -18.75 1.18 5.80
CA VAL A 209 -17.43 1.69 6.19
C VAL A 209 -16.32 0.72 5.78
N ALA A 210 -15.11 1.24 5.63
CA ALA A 210 -13.91 0.50 5.29
C ALA A 210 -13.70 -0.80 6.09
N ASP A 211 -13.95 -0.78 7.40
CA ASP A 211 -13.80 -1.97 8.27
C ASP A 211 -14.80 -3.09 7.96
N VAL A 212 -15.98 -2.75 7.44
CA VAL A 212 -16.99 -3.74 7.01
C VAL A 212 -16.62 -4.24 5.61
N ALA A 213 -16.36 -3.32 4.67
CA ALA A 213 -16.06 -3.67 3.28
C ALA A 213 -14.81 -4.55 3.12
N ASP A 214 -13.71 -4.20 3.80
CA ASP A 214 -12.45 -4.95 3.78
C ASP A 214 -12.36 -5.99 4.92
N GLY A 215 -13.39 -6.08 5.75
CA GLY A 215 -13.52 -7.11 6.77
C GLY A 215 -13.69 -8.49 6.16
N VAL A 216 -13.27 -9.51 6.90
CA VAL A 216 -13.32 -10.93 6.55
C VAL A 216 -14.18 -11.62 7.59
N PHE A 217 -15.23 -12.32 7.16
CA PHE A 217 -16.24 -12.88 8.04
C PHE A 217 -16.59 -14.30 7.60
N ALA A 218 -16.80 -15.20 8.57
CA ALA A 218 -17.51 -16.44 8.33
C ALA A 218 -19.01 -16.12 8.19
N VAL A 219 -19.63 -16.58 7.10
CA VAL A 219 -21.05 -16.34 6.84
C VAL A 219 -21.75 -17.69 6.68
N GLY A 220 -22.78 -17.89 7.49
CA GLY A 220 -23.61 -19.10 7.49
C GLY A 220 -24.66 -19.13 6.38
N LYS A 221 -25.30 -20.29 6.23
CA LYS A 221 -26.36 -20.55 5.22
C LYS A 221 -27.63 -19.73 5.45
N ASP A 222 -27.88 -19.35 6.69
CA ASP A 222 -29.08 -18.68 7.23
C ASP A 222 -28.97 -17.15 7.21
N VAL A 223 -27.86 -16.61 6.68
CA VAL A 223 -27.59 -15.16 6.63
C VAL A 223 -28.71 -14.34 5.97
N ALA A 224 -29.48 -14.97 5.08
CA ALA A 224 -30.56 -14.35 4.33
C ALA A 224 -31.97 -14.76 4.75
N ASP A 225 -32.11 -15.54 5.83
CA ASP A 225 -33.41 -16.02 6.34
C ASP A 225 -34.16 -14.87 7.04
N VAL A 226 -34.55 -13.87 6.25
CA VAL A 226 -35.41 -12.76 6.66
C VAL A 226 -36.76 -12.83 5.96
N ALA A 227 -37.82 -12.57 6.73
CA ALA A 227 -39.18 -12.41 6.23
C ALA A 227 -39.64 -10.96 6.45
N PRO A 228 -39.36 -10.03 5.50
CA PRO A 228 -39.80 -8.65 5.63
C PRO A 228 -41.32 -8.54 5.69
N VAL A 229 -41.83 -7.85 6.71
CA VAL A 229 -43.25 -7.56 6.88
C VAL A 229 -43.55 -6.19 6.27
N VAL A 230 -44.44 -6.14 5.29
CA VAL A 230 -44.92 -4.87 4.71
C VAL A 230 -46.25 -4.49 5.37
N PRO A 231 -46.30 -3.42 6.18
CA PRO A 231 -47.53 -3.03 6.86
C PRO A 231 -48.55 -2.41 5.90
N GLN A 232 -49.83 -2.52 6.24
CA GLN A 232 -50.88 -1.72 5.60
C GLN A 232 -50.92 -0.34 6.26
N LEU A 233 -50.83 0.72 5.44
CA LEU A 233 -50.86 2.10 5.90
C LEU A 233 -52.16 2.75 5.46
N GLU A 234 -52.86 3.44 6.36
CA GLU A 234 -53.91 4.38 6.00
C GLU A 234 -53.35 5.80 5.96
N TRP A 235 -53.67 6.55 4.90
CA TRP A 235 -53.25 7.93 4.74
C TRP A 235 -54.45 8.80 4.35
N LYS A 236 -54.72 9.84 5.14
CA LYS A 236 -55.88 10.75 4.94
C LYS A 236 -57.22 10.02 4.74
N GLY A 237 -57.45 8.93 5.49
CA GLY A 237 -58.71 8.17 5.50
C GLY A 237 -58.86 7.13 4.38
N ALA A 238 -57.79 6.79 3.65
CA ALA A 238 -57.79 5.74 2.63
C ALA A 238 -56.55 4.84 2.74
N PRO A 239 -56.61 3.57 2.31
CA PRO A 239 -55.43 2.73 2.19
C PRO A 239 -54.40 3.35 1.25
N PHE A 240 -53.17 3.50 1.73
CA PHE A 240 -52.05 3.98 0.93
C PHE A 240 -51.58 2.86 0.00
N VAL A 241 -51.52 3.19 -1.29
CA VAL A 241 -50.86 2.37 -2.30
C VAL A 241 -49.84 3.24 -3.00
N TYR A 242 -48.58 2.85 -2.92
CA TYR A 242 -47.50 3.56 -3.56
C TYR A 242 -47.68 3.63 -5.09
N ARG A 243 -47.37 4.79 -5.68
CA ARG A 243 -47.36 5.03 -7.13
C ARG A 243 -46.11 5.83 -7.51
N GLN A 244 -45.49 5.45 -8.63
CA GLN A 244 -44.39 6.20 -9.24
C GLN A 244 -44.88 7.49 -9.91
N TYR A 245 -44.07 8.54 -9.84
CA TYR A 245 -44.30 9.83 -10.49
C TYR A 245 -43.18 10.14 -11.48
N PRO A 246 -43.23 9.59 -12.70
CA PRO A 246 -42.10 9.61 -13.64
C PRO A 246 -41.77 10.98 -14.23
N ILE A 247 -42.72 11.91 -14.23
CA ILE A 247 -42.60 13.23 -14.86
C ILE A 247 -42.44 14.29 -13.77
N LEU A 248 -41.26 14.91 -13.72
CA LEU A 248 -40.94 16.00 -12.79
C LEU A 248 -41.13 17.36 -13.48
N ALA A 249 -42.38 17.71 -13.76
CA ALA A 249 -42.78 19.05 -14.17
C ALA A 249 -44.00 19.52 -13.36
N PRO A 250 -44.13 20.82 -13.02
CA PRO A 250 -45.35 21.32 -12.36
C PRO A 250 -46.62 21.02 -13.18
N PRO A 251 -47.74 20.59 -12.53
CA PRO A 251 -47.91 20.42 -11.09
C PRO A 251 -47.44 19.06 -10.54
N HIS A 252 -47.07 18.09 -11.39
CA HIS A 252 -46.72 16.73 -10.97
C HIS A 252 -45.55 16.67 -9.99
N SER A 253 -44.55 17.55 -10.11
CA SER A 253 -43.44 17.61 -9.15
C SER A 253 -43.89 17.92 -7.72
N LEU A 254 -44.90 18.78 -7.55
CA LEU A 254 -45.44 19.12 -6.22
C LEU A 254 -46.21 17.95 -5.62
N VAL A 255 -46.91 17.17 -6.46
CA VAL A 255 -47.59 15.95 -6.02
C VAL A 255 -46.59 14.88 -5.61
N ALA A 256 -45.52 14.69 -6.40
CA ALA A 256 -44.44 13.77 -6.05
C ALA A 256 -43.77 14.16 -4.72
N GLU A 257 -43.57 15.45 -4.50
CA GLU A 257 -43.06 16.00 -3.25
C GLU A 257 -44.01 15.75 -2.06
N GLU A 258 -45.31 16.01 -2.20
CA GLU A 258 -46.31 15.71 -1.16
C GLU A 258 -46.32 14.21 -0.82
N GLN A 259 -46.22 13.34 -1.84
CA GLN A 259 -46.14 11.89 -1.66
C GLN A 259 -44.86 11.48 -0.92
N LEU A 260 -43.73 12.08 -1.30
CA LEU A 260 -42.42 11.85 -0.67
C LEU A 260 -42.47 12.21 0.82
N TYR A 261 -42.84 13.45 1.15
CA TYR A 261 -42.82 13.96 2.52
C TYR A 261 -43.99 13.51 3.41
N GLY A 262 -45.06 12.99 2.82
CA GLY A 262 -46.22 12.48 3.53
C GLY A 262 -46.22 10.94 3.64
N PRO A 263 -47.03 10.25 2.82
CA PRO A 263 -47.32 8.83 3.00
C PRO A 263 -46.09 7.92 2.83
N ARG A 264 -45.11 8.29 2.00
CA ARG A 264 -43.93 7.46 1.77
C ARG A 264 -43.03 7.39 3.01
N TRP A 265 -42.79 8.51 3.69
CA TRP A 265 -42.10 8.49 5.00
C TRP A 265 -42.93 7.81 6.10
N ALA A 266 -44.26 7.99 6.10
CA ALA A 266 -45.12 7.24 7.03
C ALA A 266 -45.01 5.72 6.84
N MET A 267 -44.89 5.25 5.59
CA MET A 267 -44.60 3.84 5.28
C MET A 267 -43.23 3.42 5.80
N VAL A 268 -42.19 4.24 5.67
CA VAL A 268 -40.85 3.95 6.23
C VAL A 268 -40.93 3.74 7.74
N HIS A 269 -41.63 4.62 8.46
CA HIS A 269 -41.81 4.49 9.91
C HIS A 269 -42.61 3.23 10.29
N ALA A 270 -43.71 2.96 9.59
CA ALA A 270 -44.51 1.75 9.82
C ALA A 270 -43.69 0.48 9.56
N PHE A 271 -42.88 0.47 8.50
CA PHE A 271 -42.01 -0.66 8.16
C PHE A 271 -40.96 -0.90 9.24
N LEU A 272 -40.33 0.15 9.77
CA LEU A 272 -39.38 0.04 10.88
C LEU A 272 -40.03 -0.53 12.15
N SER A 273 -41.28 -0.17 12.44
CA SER A 273 -42.00 -0.72 13.59
C SER A 273 -42.39 -2.19 13.41
N ALA A 274 -42.60 -2.63 12.16
CA ALA A 274 -42.99 -4.01 11.84
C ALA A 274 -41.81 -4.99 11.70
N ASN A 275 -40.57 -4.50 11.61
CA ASN A 275 -39.40 -5.31 11.29
C ASN A 275 -38.24 -5.08 12.28
N PRO A 276 -37.47 -6.12 12.65
CA PRO A 276 -36.35 -6.03 13.58
C PRO A 276 -35.08 -5.45 12.92
N VAL A 277 -35.21 -4.25 12.34
CA VAL A 277 -34.07 -3.51 11.77
C VAL A 277 -33.22 -2.89 12.87
N ASN A 278 -33.86 -2.33 13.89
CA ASN A 278 -33.24 -1.86 15.13
C ASN A 278 -33.60 -2.82 16.27
N THR A 279 -32.71 -2.98 17.26
CA THR A 279 -32.91 -3.98 18.32
C THR A 279 -32.32 -3.50 19.64
N VAL A 280 -33.09 -3.67 20.73
CA VAL A 280 -32.56 -3.53 22.10
C VAL A 280 -31.94 -4.86 22.50
N GLU A 281 -30.61 -4.96 22.50
CA GLU A 281 -29.91 -6.25 22.72
C GLU A 281 -29.77 -6.60 24.20
N VAL A 282 -29.65 -5.58 25.04
CA VAL A 282 -29.57 -5.73 26.51
C VAL A 282 -30.62 -4.82 27.11
N ASP A 283 -31.58 -5.40 27.84
CA ASP A 283 -32.72 -4.69 28.43
C ASP A 283 -33.02 -5.15 29.87
N PRO A 284 -32.34 -4.60 30.88
CA PRO A 284 -32.71 -4.82 32.27
C PRO A 284 -33.91 -3.92 32.66
N PRO A 285 -34.84 -4.41 33.49
CA PRO A 285 -36.06 -3.68 33.85
C PRO A 285 -35.81 -2.41 34.67
N ASP A 286 -34.69 -2.34 35.38
CA ASP A 286 -34.27 -1.24 36.26
C ASP A 286 -33.15 -0.38 35.66
N ALA A 287 -33.03 -0.38 34.32
CA ALA A 287 -32.00 0.37 33.62
C ALA A 287 -31.96 1.87 33.99
N ARG A 288 -30.75 2.42 34.14
CA ARG A 288 -30.48 3.85 34.42
C ARG A 288 -29.64 4.52 33.35
N LEU A 289 -28.80 3.75 32.66
CA LEU A 289 -27.95 4.20 31.56
C LEU A 289 -28.32 3.43 30.29
N GLY A 290 -28.60 4.16 29.21
CA GLY A 290 -28.72 3.59 27.87
C GLY A 290 -27.52 3.93 27.02
N ILE A 291 -27.07 3.00 26.18
CA ILE A 291 -26.07 3.26 25.13
C ILE A 291 -26.70 2.97 23.78
N VAL A 292 -26.62 3.93 22.86
CA VAL A 292 -27.18 3.87 21.51
C VAL A 292 -26.04 3.96 20.50
N ALA A 293 -25.94 3.00 19.59
CA ALA A 293 -24.97 3.03 18.50
C ALA A 293 -25.51 2.29 17.26
N GLY A 294 -25.03 2.68 16.08
CA GLY A 294 -25.41 2.05 14.80
C GLY A 294 -24.29 1.23 14.17
N GLY A 295 -24.67 0.22 13.40
CA GLY A 295 -23.77 -0.57 12.55
C GLY A 295 -22.45 -0.96 13.20
N LYS A 296 -21.34 -0.75 12.48
CA LYS A 296 -19.99 -1.11 12.95
C LYS A 296 -19.61 -0.42 14.26
N THR A 297 -20.10 0.80 14.49
CA THR A 297 -19.85 1.52 15.74
C THR A 297 -20.45 0.79 16.94
N PHE A 298 -21.58 0.09 16.78
CA PHE A 298 -22.14 -0.75 17.83
C PHE A 298 -21.24 -1.95 18.15
N ALA A 299 -20.68 -2.61 17.13
CA ALA A 299 -19.70 -3.69 17.33
C ALA A 299 -18.45 -3.22 18.10
N ASP A 300 -17.95 -2.02 17.80
CA ASP A 300 -16.86 -1.40 18.55
C ASP A 300 -17.22 -1.07 20.01
N VAL A 301 -18.45 -0.60 20.27
CA VAL A 301 -18.95 -0.37 21.65
C VAL A 301 -18.97 -1.68 22.41
N ARG A 302 -19.55 -2.75 21.81
CA ARG A 302 -19.62 -4.07 22.44
C ARG A 302 -18.24 -4.64 22.73
N GLN A 303 -17.31 -4.52 21.78
CA GLN A 303 -15.93 -4.95 21.99
C GLN A 303 -15.24 -4.13 23.08
N ALA A 304 -15.40 -2.81 23.12
CA ALA A 304 -14.81 -1.98 24.17
C ALA A 304 -15.38 -2.30 25.56
N LEU A 305 -16.67 -2.64 25.66
CA LEU A 305 -17.27 -3.11 26.92
C LEU A 305 -16.65 -4.45 27.36
N ALA A 306 -16.44 -5.39 26.42
CA ALA A 306 -15.76 -6.66 26.70
C ALA A 306 -14.30 -6.46 27.12
N ASP A 307 -13.56 -5.56 26.45
CA ASP A 307 -12.18 -5.21 26.79
C ASP A 307 -12.07 -4.53 28.17
N LEU A 308 -13.14 -3.86 28.61
CA LEU A 308 -13.29 -3.30 29.95
C LEU A 308 -13.72 -4.34 31.00
N GLY A 309 -13.88 -5.61 30.62
CA GLY A 309 -14.20 -6.73 31.50
C GLY A 309 -15.70 -6.92 31.75
N LEU A 310 -16.58 -6.35 30.92
CA LEU A 310 -18.03 -6.41 31.14
C LEU A 310 -18.71 -7.41 30.21
N SER A 311 -19.37 -8.41 30.80
CA SER A 311 -20.27 -9.32 30.10
C SER A 311 -21.70 -8.76 30.03
N ASP A 312 -22.55 -9.37 29.20
CA ASP A 312 -23.98 -9.01 29.16
C ASP A 312 -24.69 -9.23 30.50
N ALA A 313 -24.22 -10.18 31.31
CA ALA A 313 -24.75 -10.39 32.65
C ALA A 313 -24.39 -9.23 33.59
N ASP A 314 -23.18 -8.67 33.45
CA ASP A 314 -22.74 -7.51 34.24
C ASP A 314 -23.48 -6.25 33.81
N LEU A 315 -23.68 -6.05 32.50
CA LEU A 315 -24.48 -4.94 31.98
C LEU A 315 -25.92 -4.99 32.49
N ARG A 316 -26.55 -6.17 32.50
CA ARG A 316 -27.89 -6.35 33.09
C ARG A 316 -27.91 -6.03 34.58
N ARG A 317 -26.92 -6.53 35.35
CA ARG A 317 -26.82 -6.28 36.80
C ARG A 317 -26.59 -4.80 37.13
N ALA A 318 -25.85 -4.10 36.29
CA ALA A 318 -25.54 -2.69 36.45
C ALA A 318 -26.65 -1.75 35.93
N GLY A 319 -27.76 -2.28 35.42
CA GLY A 319 -28.85 -1.48 34.86
C GLY A 319 -28.45 -0.70 33.61
N ILE A 320 -27.69 -1.33 32.71
CA ILE A 320 -27.27 -0.75 31.42
C ILE A 320 -28.06 -1.36 30.27
N ARG A 321 -28.69 -0.52 29.46
CA ARG A 321 -29.46 -0.90 28.27
C ARG A 321 -28.67 -0.60 27.00
N LEU A 322 -28.71 -1.49 26.00
CA LEU A 322 -28.02 -1.31 24.72
C LEU A 322 -29.02 -1.31 23.55
N LEU A 323 -29.00 -0.27 22.72
CA LEU A 323 -29.79 -0.17 21.49
C LEU A 323 -28.86 -0.19 20.27
N ARG A 324 -29.00 -1.22 19.45
CA ARG A 324 -28.39 -1.32 18.13
C ARG A 324 -29.30 -0.73 17.07
N LEU A 325 -28.78 0.22 16.32
CA LEU A 325 -29.45 0.78 15.15
C LEU A 325 -28.94 0.12 13.86
N GLY A 326 -29.80 -0.62 13.16
CA GLY A 326 -29.56 -1.05 11.79
C GLY A 326 -29.98 0.01 10.76
N MET A 327 -30.84 0.95 11.16
CA MET A 327 -31.18 2.16 10.41
C MET A 327 -30.90 3.39 11.26
N ILE A 328 -30.00 4.25 10.77
CA ILE A 328 -29.60 5.50 11.45
C ILE A 328 -30.38 6.71 10.96
N HIS A 329 -31.05 6.61 9.80
CA HIS A 329 -31.99 7.62 9.33
C HIS A 329 -33.17 6.95 8.59
N PRO A 330 -34.43 7.27 8.91
CA PRO A 330 -34.83 8.11 10.04
C PRO A 330 -34.62 7.34 11.35
N ILE A 331 -34.48 8.07 12.46
CA ILE A 331 -34.46 7.42 13.77
C ILE A 331 -35.86 6.86 14.09
N GLN A 332 -35.94 5.66 14.66
CA GLN A 332 -37.23 5.05 15.03
C GLN A 332 -37.76 5.68 16.32
N ARG A 333 -38.65 6.66 16.17
CA ARG A 333 -39.10 7.53 17.27
C ARG A 333 -39.71 6.76 18.44
N ASP A 334 -40.61 5.81 18.17
CA ASP A 334 -41.31 5.07 19.23
C ASP A 334 -40.36 4.15 20.01
N LEU A 335 -39.47 3.45 19.31
CA LEU A 335 -38.45 2.61 19.94
C LEU A 335 -37.51 3.43 20.82
N VAL A 336 -37.08 4.63 20.39
CA VAL A 336 -36.22 5.51 21.20
C VAL A 336 -36.95 6.00 22.45
N ARG A 337 -38.24 6.34 22.35
CA ARG A 337 -39.06 6.74 23.52
C ARG A 337 -39.24 5.59 24.50
N GLU A 338 -39.50 4.38 24.00
CA GLU A 338 -39.60 3.18 24.81
C GLU A 338 -38.27 2.85 25.49
N PHE A 339 -37.17 2.85 24.72
CA PHE A 339 -35.81 2.65 25.20
C PHE A 339 -35.41 3.67 26.27
N ALA A 340 -35.85 4.93 26.14
CA ALA A 340 -35.54 6.00 27.10
C ALA A 340 -36.32 5.91 28.41
N ARG A 341 -37.41 5.13 28.48
CA ARG A 341 -38.25 5.05 29.67
C ARG A 341 -37.46 4.51 30.86
N GLY A 342 -37.44 5.28 31.94
CA GLY A 342 -36.76 4.94 33.20
C GLY A 342 -35.26 5.23 33.21
N LEU A 343 -34.68 5.63 32.08
CA LEU A 343 -33.27 6.01 32.00
C LEU A 343 -33.05 7.41 32.60
N GLN A 344 -31.90 7.60 33.22
CA GLN A 344 -31.42 8.92 33.66
C GLN A 344 -30.50 9.54 32.60
N ARG A 345 -29.72 8.69 31.91
CA ARG A 345 -28.72 9.09 30.92
C ARG A 345 -28.80 8.19 29.69
N VAL A 346 -28.58 8.77 28.52
CA VAL A 346 -28.39 8.09 27.24
C VAL A 346 -27.07 8.56 26.64
N LEU A 347 -26.15 7.63 26.43
CA LEU A 347 -24.93 7.86 25.67
C LEU A 347 -25.15 7.45 24.22
N VAL A 348 -25.03 8.40 23.29
CA VAL A 348 -25.02 8.13 21.86
C VAL A 348 -23.58 8.03 21.38
N VAL A 349 -23.22 6.87 20.81
CA VAL A 349 -21.90 6.64 20.23
C VAL A 349 -22.03 6.57 18.72
N GLU A 350 -21.51 7.60 18.06
CA GLU A 350 -21.51 7.73 16.60
C GLU A 350 -20.22 8.40 16.11
N GLU A 351 -19.96 8.29 14.81
CA GLU A 351 -18.72 8.72 14.19
C GLU A 351 -18.86 10.08 13.49
N LYS A 352 -17.80 10.91 13.53
CA LYS A 352 -17.66 12.24 12.89
C LYS A 352 -18.52 13.38 13.38
N SER A 353 -19.83 13.21 13.51
CA SER A 353 -20.71 14.33 13.85
C SER A 353 -21.92 13.85 14.64
N SER A 354 -22.44 14.69 15.52
CA SER A 354 -23.70 14.47 16.25
C SER A 354 -24.92 14.43 15.30
N PHE A 355 -25.15 13.30 14.62
CA PHE A 355 -26.27 13.08 13.70
C PHE A 355 -27.38 12.27 14.38
N VAL A 356 -27.06 11.07 14.86
CA VAL A 356 -27.94 10.23 15.68
C VAL A 356 -28.21 10.90 17.03
N GLU A 357 -27.20 11.51 17.65
CA GLU A 357 -27.32 12.26 18.91
C GLU A 357 -28.35 13.38 18.77
N GLY A 358 -28.28 14.14 17.66
CA GLY A 358 -29.25 15.18 17.35
C GLY A 358 -30.66 14.62 17.17
N ALA A 359 -30.80 13.51 16.45
CA ALA A 359 -32.10 12.87 16.22
C ALA A 359 -32.72 12.27 17.50
N VAL A 360 -31.90 11.66 18.38
CA VAL A 360 -32.34 11.14 19.68
C VAL A 360 -32.79 12.30 20.58
N ARG A 361 -32.04 13.41 20.63
CA ARG A 361 -32.46 14.61 21.36
C ARG A 361 -33.79 15.16 20.85
N ASP A 362 -33.99 15.25 19.53
CA ASP A 362 -35.26 15.69 18.95
C ASP A 362 -36.44 14.80 19.37
N VAL A 363 -36.26 13.48 19.39
CA VAL A 363 -37.31 12.54 19.77
C VAL A 363 -37.72 12.67 21.24
N LEU A 364 -36.75 12.95 22.11
CA LEU A 364 -36.93 13.02 23.56
C LEU A 364 -37.31 14.42 24.06
N TYR A 365 -37.09 15.46 23.24
CA TYR A 365 -37.43 16.83 23.60
C TYR A 365 -38.94 16.97 23.89
N GLY A 366 -39.25 17.53 25.06
CA GLY A 366 -40.63 17.71 25.55
C GLY A 366 -41.22 16.51 26.30
N MET A 367 -40.49 15.39 26.46
CA MET A 367 -40.90 14.33 27.39
C MET A 367 -40.71 14.78 28.85
N PRO A 368 -41.67 14.53 29.76
CA PRO A 368 -41.56 14.92 31.17
C PRO A 368 -40.31 14.37 31.87
N ASP A 369 -39.98 13.11 31.60
CA ASP A 369 -38.84 12.39 32.19
C ASP A 369 -37.75 12.11 31.14
N ALA A 370 -37.46 13.09 30.28
CA ALA A 370 -36.41 12.93 29.26
C ALA A 370 -35.04 12.71 29.92
N PRO A 371 -34.30 11.64 29.58
CA PRO A 371 -32.95 11.44 30.10
C PRO A 371 -31.98 12.49 29.56
N LEU A 372 -30.88 12.69 30.27
CA LEU A 372 -29.76 13.46 29.74
C LEU A 372 -29.15 12.71 28.54
N VAL A 373 -29.06 13.35 27.38
CA VAL A 373 -28.42 12.78 26.18
C VAL A 373 -27.02 13.32 26.02
N GLU A 374 -26.03 12.44 26.15
CA GLU A 374 -24.60 12.68 25.95
C GLU A 374 -24.12 11.99 24.68
N GLY A 375 -23.01 12.44 24.12
CA GLY A 375 -22.45 11.88 22.89
C GLY A 375 -21.07 12.41 22.61
N SER A 376 -20.94 13.29 21.61
CA SER A 376 -19.64 13.94 21.34
C SER A 376 -19.15 14.77 22.53
N LYS A 377 -20.08 15.26 23.35
CA LYS A 377 -19.83 15.98 24.61
C LYS A 377 -20.60 15.36 25.77
N ASP A 378 -20.06 15.52 26.97
CA ASP A 378 -20.73 15.18 28.23
C ASP A 378 -21.70 16.28 28.70
N ALA A 379 -22.34 16.06 29.85
CA ALA A 379 -23.26 17.00 30.50
C ALA A 379 -22.67 18.41 30.70
N GLU A 380 -21.36 18.50 30.93
CA GLU A 380 -20.64 19.76 31.17
C GLU A 380 -20.07 20.39 29.89
N GLY A 381 -20.38 19.81 28.71
CA GLY A 381 -19.92 20.28 27.43
C GLY A 381 -18.46 19.93 27.10
N ARG A 382 -17.83 19.06 27.88
CA ARG A 382 -16.46 18.58 27.64
C ARG A 382 -16.48 17.46 26.59
N PRO A 383 -15.47 17.36 25.71
CA PRO A 383 -15.39 16.26 24.75
C PRO A 383 -15.46 14.88 25.42
N LEU A 384 -16.26 13.98 24.85
CA LEU A 384 -16.47 12.63 25.34
C LEU A 384 -16.22 11.60 24.23
N VAL A 385 -17.16 11.41 23.29
CA VAL A 385 -16.95 10.54 22.13
C VAL A 385 -16.17 11.32 21.05
N PRO A 386 -15.02 10.80 20.55
CA PRO A 386 -14.22 11.54 19.57
C PRO A 386 -14.92 11.74 18.22
N GLU A 387 -15.01 13.00 17.78
CA GLU A 387 -15.53 13.35 16.45
C GLU A 387 -14.47 13.15 15.33
N ALA A 388 -13.19 13.35 15.63
CA ALA A 388 -12.13 13.24 14.64
C ALA A 388 -11.61 11.80 14.47
N GLY A 389 -11.20 11.44 13.25
CA GLY A 389 -10.68 10.10 12.89
C GLY A 389 -11.75 9.01 12.84
N GLU A 390 -11.34 7.75 12.76
CA GLU A 390 -12.21 6.56 12.82
C GLU A 390 -12.47 6.15 14.27
N LEU A 391 -13.69 5.75 14.62
CA LEU A 391 -14.00 5.14 15.91
C LEU A 391 -13.66 3.65 15.88
N THR A 392 -12.97 3.20 16.94
CA THR A 392 -12.58 1.81 17.17
C THR A 392 -12.79 1.50 18.65
N ALA A 393 -12.93 0.22 19.01
CA ALA A 393 -13.01 -0.20 20.41
C ALA A 393 -11.93 0.44 21.30
N ASP A 394 -10.69 0.50 20.81
CA ASP A 394 -9.54 1.13 21.48
C ASP A 394 -9.71 2.62 21.78
N ARG A 395 -10.38 3.35 20.90
CA ARG A 395 -10.64 4.78 21.06
C ARG A 395 -11.86 5.03 21.92
N LEU A 396 -12.76 4.05 22.04
CA LEU A 396 -13.94 4.09 22.89
C LEU A 396 -13.66 3.65 24.33
N ALA A 397 -12.60 2.89 24.59
CA ALA A 397 -12.25 2.40 25.93
C ALA A 397 -12.14 3.53 26.98
N GLY A 398 -11.48 4.65 26.64
CA GLY A 398 -11.36 5.83 27.52
C GLY A 398 -12.70 6.53 27.78
N PRO A 399 -13.44 6.94 26.73
CA PRO A 399 -14.79 7.51 26.87
C PRO A 399 -15.75 6.61 27.67
N LEU A 400 -15.81 5.32 27.36
CA LEU A 400 -16.68 4.37 28.07
C LEU A 400 -16.24 4.18 29.52
N ARG A 401 -14.94 4.06 29.82
CA ARG A 401 -14.45 4.02 31.21
C ARG A 401 -14.93 5.21 32.01
N ARG A 402 -14.87 6.41 31.43
CA ARG A 402 -15.30 7.66 32.08
C ARG A 402 -16.82 7.69 32.36
N VAL A 403 -17.62 7.14 31.44
CA VAL A 403 -19.08 7.04 31.64
C VAL A 403 -19.41 5.98 32.69
N LEU A 404 -18.73 4.84 32.65
CA LEU A 404 -19.02 3.66 33.47
C LEU A 404 -18.44 3.75 34.88
N SER A 405 -17.39 4.54 35.12
CA SER A 405 -16.79 4.69 36.45
C SER A 405 -17.74 5.28 37.51
N GLY A 406 -18.82 5.93 37.07
CA GLY A 406 -19.88 6.45 37.95
C GLY A 406 -21.04 5.49 38.18
N VAL A 407 -21.03 4.29 37.59
CA VAL A 407 -22.13 3.32 37.68
C VAL A 407 -21.87 2.35 38.85
N PRO A 408 -22.77 2.25 39.84
CA PRO A 408 -22.60 1.35 40.97
C PRO A 408 -22.48 -0.12 40.55
N GLY A 409 -21.58 -0.88 41.21
CA GLY A 409 -21.44 -2.32 40.99
C GLY A 409 -20.66 -2.72 39.74
N ILE A 410 -20.04 -1.77 39.04
CA ILE A 410 -19.14 -2.04 37.91
C ILE A 410 -17.68 -2.02 38.39
N GLU A 411 -17.01 -3.16 38.22
CA GLU A 411 -15.55 -3.23 38.31
C GLU A 411 -14.98 -3.27 36.89
N LEU A 412 -14.30 -2.20 36.51
CA LEU A 412 -13.66 -2.11 35.20
C LEU A 412 -12.28 -2.75 35.28
N ALA A 413 -11.93 -3.52 34.24
CA ALA A 413 -10.56 -3.99 34.03
C ALA A 413 -9.57 -2.82 34.17
N PRO A 414 -8.34 -3.04 34.66
CA PRO A 414 -7.36 -1.97 34.80
C PRO A 414 -7.05 -1.34 33.44
N GLU A 415 -6.75 -0.03 33.45
CA GLU A 415 -6.32 0.63 32.22
C GLU A 415 -4.99 0.02 31.76
N ARG A 416 -4.99 -0.52 30.54
CA ARG A 416 -3.75 -0.99 29.93
C ARG A 416 -2.85 0.23 29.70
N ARG A 417 -1.67 0.22 30.33
CA ARG A 417 -0.62 1.20 30.03
C ARG A 417 -0.19 1.00 28.59
N ARG A 418 -0.75 1.80 27.67
CA ARG A 418 -0.19 1.91 26.34
C ARG A 418 1.19 2.54 26.47
N PRO A 419 2.22 1.99 25.83
CA PRO A 419 3.52 2.66 25.78
C PRO A 419 3.28 4.11 25.33
N ALA A 420 3.84 5.08 26.05
CA ALA A 420 3.79 6.46 25.60
C ALA A 420 4.29 6.48 24.16
N ALA A 421 3.54 7.13 23.25
CA ALA A 421 3.98 7.32 21.88
C ALA A 421 5.18 8.28 21.87
N LEU A 422 6.36 7.74 22.19
CA LEU A 422 7.64 8.42 22.12
C LEU A 422 8.27 8.20 20.73
N PRO A 423 8.98 9.21 20.23
CA PRO A 423 8.76 9.75 18.90
C PRO A 423 9.48 8.95 17.83
N LEU A 424 8.79 8.81 16.69
CA LEU A 424 9.30 8.57 15.34
C LEU A 424 10.47 7.58 15.23
N LEU A 425 10.18 6.38 14.69
CA LEU A 425 11.24 5.57 14.09
C LEU A 425 12.09 6.48 13.18
N PRO A 426 13.43 6.47 13.30
CA PRO A 426 14.30 7.30 12.46
C PRO A 426 14.11 7.01 10.97
N VAL A 427 13.55 5.83 10.65
CA VAL A 427 13.19 5.39 9.31
C VAL A 427 11.72 4.95 9.31
N GLN A 428 10.91 5.51 8.41
CA GLN A 428 9.51 5.13 8.23
C GLN A 428 9.24 4.53 6.84
N ARG A 429 8.22 3.68 6.76
CA ARG A 429 7.65 3.18 5.49
C ARG A 429 6.68 4.21 4.92
N THR A 430 7.14 5.02 3.97
CA THR A 430 6.27 5.96 3.23
C THR A 430 5.71 5.30 1.95
N PRO A 431 4.50 5.67 1.50
CA PRO A 431 3.99 5.25 0.19
C PRO A 431 4.97 5.58 -0.93
N TYR A 432 5.26 4.61 -1.79
CA TYR A 432 6.26 4.76 -2.84
C TYR A 432 5.82 4.12 -4.16
N PHE A 433 6.44 4.55 -5.25
CA PHE A 433 6.17 4.02 -6.58
C PHE A 433 6.64 2.57 -6.74
N CYS A 434 5.87 1.76 -7.47
CA CYS A 434 6.28 0.40 -7.85
C CYS A 434 7.60 0.41 -8.65
N SER A 435 8.38 -0.67 -8.58
CA SER A 435 9.56 -0.84 -9.45
C SER A 435 9.21 -0.62 -10.93
N GLY A 436 9.97 0.23 -11.61
CA GLY A 436 9.75 0.59 -13.02
C GLY A 436 8.45 1.37 -13.30
N CYS A 437 7.85 2.00 -12.28
CA CYS A 437 6.64 2.81 -12.46
C CYS A 437 6.87 3.95 -13.47
N PRO A 438 5.95 4.18 -14.43
CA PRO A 438 6.04 5.33 -15.34
C PRO A 438 6.05 6.67 -14.61
N HIS A 439 5.35 6.77 -13.48
CA HIS A 439 5.27 7.99 -12.69
C HIS A 439 6.58 8.40 -12.03
N ASN A 440 7.57 7.50 -11.91
CA ASN A 440 8.92 7.92 -11.52
C ASN A 440 9.48 8.96 -12.48
N ARG A 441 9.05 8.97 -13.74
CA ARG A 441 9.50 9.93 -14.73
C ARG A 441 8.40 10.90 -15.13
N SER A 442 7.18 10.41 -15.34
CA SER A 442 6.11 11.23 -15.88
C SER A 442 5.74 12.41 -14.98
N THR A 443 6.02 12.36 -13.68
CA THR A 443 5.74 13.47 -12.74
C THR A 443 6.86 14.49 -12.63
N THR A 444 8.04 14.26 -13.24
CA THR A 444 9.13 15.25 -13.18
C THR A 444 8.77 16.50 -13.96
N LEU A 445 9.15 17.65 -13.42
CA LEU A 445 8.88 18.97 -13.96
C LEU A 445 10.18 19.63 -14.46
N PRO A 446 10.08 20.55 -15.43
CA PRO A 446 11.17 21.47 -15.73
C PRO A 446 11.54 22.30 -14.50
N GLU A 447 12.79 22.75 -14.43
CA GLU A 447 13.26 23.62 -13.36
C GLU A 447 12.39 24.90 -13.27
N GLY A 448 11.99 25.26 -12.04
CA GLY A 448 11.14 26.43 -11.75
C GLY A 448 9.66 26.27 -12.10
N ALA A 449 9.23 25.14 -12.68
CA ALA A 449 7.83 24.92 -13.03
C ALA A 449 6.98 24.51 -11.82
N VAL A 450 5.72 24.91 -11.81
CA VAL A 450 4.72 24.54 -10.79
C VAL A 450 3.77 23.50 -11.36
N ALA A 451 3.36 22.53 -10.53
CA ALA A 451 2.34 21.58 -10.93
C ALA A 451 1.28 21.31 -9.88
N GLY A 452 0.06 21.05 -10.33
CA GLY A 452 -1.01 20.48 -9.52
C GLY A 452 -1.00 18.96 -9.58
N GLY A 453 -1.54 18.35 -8.53
CA GLY A 453 -1.84 16.93 -8.44
C GLY A 453 -3.34 16.65 -8.44
N GLY A 454 -3.69 15.39 -8.64
CA GLY A 454 -5.02 14.83 -8.43
C GLY A 454 -4.92 13.57 -7.58
N ILE A 455 -6.06 12.96 -7.26
CA ILE A 455 -6.07 11.67 -6.59
C ILE A 455 -5.61 10.56 -7.56
N GLY A 456 -4.73 9.68 -7.10
CA GLY A 456 -4.17 8.59 -7.91
C GLY A 456 -2.71 8.32 -7.55
N CYS A 457 -2.05 7.42 -8.28
CA CYS A 457 -0.64 7.09 -8.01
C CYS A 457 0.26 8.33 -8.05
N HIS A 458 -0.05 9.30 -8.92
CA HIS A 458 0.70 10.54 -9.04
C HIS A 458 0.56 11.47 -7.83
N ALA A 459 -0.44 11.29 -6.96
CA ALA A 459 -0.52 11.98 -5.67
C ALA A 459 0.65 11.61 -4.74
N MET A 460 1.29 10.44 -4.95
CA MET A 460 2.41 9.99 -4.12
C MET A 460 3.63 10.92 -4.14
N VAL A 461 3.73 11.80 -5.14
CA VAL A 461 4.77 12.83 -5.16
C VAL A 461 4.65 13.79 -3.98
N ALA A 462 3.45 14.02 -3.45
CA ALA A 462 3.24 14.85 -2.26
C ALA A 462 3.82 14.21 -0.98
N PHE A 463 3.98 12.88 -0.94
CA PHE A 463 4.66 12.17 0.15
C PHE A 463 6.16 12.01 -0.09
N SER A 464 6.66 12.36 -1.28
CA SER A 464 8.07 12.25 -1.66
C SER A 464 8.81 13.55 -1.37
N VAL A 465 8.97 13.87 -0.07
CA VAL A 465 9.55 15.14 0.42
C VAL A 465 10.98 15.40 -0.13
N THR A 466 11.70 14.35 -0.51
CA THR A 466 13.10 14.45 -0.96
C THR A 466 13.26 14.72 -2.46
N ARG A 467 12.17 14.87 -3.23
CA ARG A 467 12.24 14.95 -4.71
C ARG A 467 11.58 16.20 -5.27
N GLU A 468 12.26 17.33 -5.08
CA GLU A 468 11.83 18.66 -5.53
C GLU A 468 11.41 18.70 -7.00
N SER A 469 12.12 17.96 -7.87
CA SER A 469 11.81 17.87 -9.31
C SER A 469 10.42 17.32 -9.66
N SER A 470 9.64 16.81 -8.69
CA SER A 470 8.28 16.28 -8.90
C SER A 470 7.27 16.86 -7.92
N ALA A 471 7.64 17.93 -7.20
CA ALA A 471 6.77 18.55 -6.21
C ALA A 471 5.47 19.07 -6.87
N VAL A 472 4.38 19.00 -6.12
CA VAL A 472 3.09 19.58 -6.50
C VAL A 472 2.69 20.64 -5.48
N SER A 473 2.02 21.70 -5.93
CA SER A 473 1.57 22.80 -5.07
C SER A 473 0.22 22.53 -4.40
N SER A 474 -0.64 21.71 -5.03
CA SER A 474 -1.96 21.35 -4.50
C SER A 474 -2.41 19.96 -4.97
N ILE A 475 -3.38 19.39 -4.25
CA ILE A 475 -4.18 18.22 -4.66
C ILE A 475 -5.65 18.62 -4.56
N THR A 476 -6.47 18.14 -5.49
CA THR A 476 -7.90 18.47 -5.58
C THR A 476 -8.77 17.22 -5.74
N GLN A 477 -10.10 17.38 -5.72
CA GLN A 477 -11.05 16.28 -5.97
C GLN A 477 -10.94 15.73 -7.40
N MET A 478 -11.29 14.46 -7.58
CA MET A 478 -11.30 13.80 -8.89
C MET A 478 -12.25 14.51 -9.85
N GLY A 479 -11.73 14.92 -11.01
CA GLY A 479 -12.44 15.72 -12.00
C GLY A 479 -12.27 17.24 -11.84
N GLY A 480 -11.66 17.71 -10.75
CA GLY A 480 -11.33 19.12 -10.54
C GLY A 480 -9.89 19.50 -10.90
N GLU A 481 -9.06 18.53 -11.31
CA GLU A 481 -7.65 18.74 -11.63
C GLU A 481 -7.48 19.82 -12.69
N GLY A 482 -6.63 20.81 -12.41
CA GLY A 482 -6.33 21.94 -13.30
C GLY A 482 -7.34 23.09 -13.23
N ALA A 483 -8.62 22.83 -12.91
CA ALA A 483 -9.64 23.88 -12.83
C ALA A 483 -9.37 24.90 -11.71
N GLN A 484 -8.65 24.53 -10.65
CA GLN A 484 -8.17 25.47 -9.63
C GLN A 484 -7.35 26.62 -10.24
N TRP A 485 -6.63 26.37 -11.35
CA TRP A 485 -5.84 27.38 -12.04
C TRP A 485 -6.70 28.52 -12.59
N ILE A 486 -7.96 28.27 -12.96
CA ILE A 486 -8.89 29.31 -13.41
C ILE A 486 -9.03 30.41 -12.33
N GLY A 487 -9.12 30.01 -11.06
CA GLY A 487 -9.20 30.93 -9.93
C GLY A 487 -7.84 31.45 -9.43
N GLN A 488 -6.72 30.85 -9.84
CA GLN A 488 -5.38 31.25 -9.39
C GLN A 488 -4.66 32.15 -10.39
N ALA A 489 -4.78 31.87 -11.69
CA ALA A 489 -4.05 32.54 -12.76
C ALA A 489 -4.14 34.07 -12.74
N PRO A 490 -5.30 34.70 -12.42
CA PRO A 490 -5.39 36.16 -12.36
C PRO A 490 -4.63 36.81 -11.19
N TYR A 491 -4.23 36.04 -10.17
CA TYR A 491 -3.70 36.56 -8.89
C TYR A 491 -2.27 36.12 -8.60
N THR A 492 -1.53 35.64 -9.61
CA THR A 492 -0.15 35.19 -9.48
C THR A 492 0.72 35.71 -10.62
N THR A 493 2.02 35.81 -10.37
CA THR A 493 3.02 36.12 -11.41
C THR A 493 3.39 34.90 -12.26
N ALA A 494 3.00 33.69 -11.83
CA ALA A 494 3.15 32.49 -12.64
C ALA A 494 2.24 32.57 -13.87
N THR A 495 2.82 32.51 -15.06
CA THR A 495 2.07 32.61 -16.32
C THR A 495 1.56 31.26 -16.83
N HIS A 496 2.00 30.17 -16.21
CA HIS A 496 1.73 28.79 -16.65
C HIS A 496 1.76 27.83 -15.46
N MET A 497 0.99 26.74 -15.56
CA MET A 497 0.96 25.63 -14.61
C MET A 497 0.94 24.29 -15.36
N PHE A 498 1.57 23.26 -14.78
CA PHE A 498 1.36 21.87 -15.20
C PHE A 498 0.28 21.19 -14.35
N GLN A 499 -0.51 20.29 -14.91
CA GLN A 499 -1.46 19.48 -14.14
C GLN A 499 -1.23 18.00 -14.42
N ASN A 500 -0.84 17.23 -13.40
CA ASN A 500 -0.81 15.77 -13.52
C ASN A 500 -2.24 15.22 -13.45
N MET A 501 -2.62 14.36 -14.39
CA MET A 501 -3.93 13.72 -14.42
C MET A 501 -3.81 12.31 -15.00
N GLY A 502 -4.44 11.32 -14.39
CA GLY A 502 -4.49 9.95 -14.94
C GLY A 502 -5.50 9.82 -16.08
N ASP A 503 -5.31 8.84 -16.96
CA ASP A 503 -6.27 8.50 -18.02
C ASP A 503 -7.64 8.06 -17.48
N GLY A 504 -7.67 7.33 -16.35
CA GLY A 504 -8.93 7.01 -15.66
C GLY A 504 -9.66 8.25 -15.13
N THR A 505 -8.93 9.22 -14.56
CA THR A 505 -9.48 10.50 -14.10
C THR A 505 -10.01 11.34 -15.26
N PHE A 506 -9.26 11.39 -16.37
CA PHE A 506 -9.69 12.06 -17.59
C PHE A 506 -11.03 11.51 -18.09
N ALA A 507 -11.14 10.18 -18.21
CA ALA A 507 -12.37 9.52 -18.66
C ALA A 507 -13.54 9.76 -17.71
N HIS A 508 -13.30 9.69 -16.39
CA HIS A 508 -14.33 9.88 -15.36
C HIS A 508 -15.00 11.26 -15.43
N SER A 509 -14.23 12.32 -15.22
CA SER A 509 -14.74 13.70 -15.18
C SER A 509 -13.70 14.76 -15.56
N GLY A 510 -12.41 14.41 -15.66
CA GLY A 510 -11.32 15.35 -15.95
C GLY A 510 -11.43 15.99 -17.34
N GLN A 511 -12.10 15.35 -18.30
CA GLN A 511 -12.43 15.98 -19.58
C GLN A 511 -13.20 17.30 -19.43
N LEU A 512 -14.11 17.40 -18.44
CA LEU A 512 -14.87 18.63 -18.18
C LEU A 512 -13.96 19.75 -17.63
N ALA A 513 -12.97 19.41 -16.81
CA ALA A 513 -11.99 20.37 -16.32
C ALA A 513 -11.12 20.95 -17.44
N ILE A 514 -10.70 20.11 -18.40
CA ILE A 514 -9.95 20.56 -19.58
C ILE A 514 -10.82 21.52 -20.41
N GLN A 515 -12.07 21.16 -20.70
CA GLN A 515 -13.01 22.03 -21.42
C GLN A 515 -13.24 23.36 -20.70
N ALA A 516 -13.37 23.35 -19.36
CA ALA A 516 -13.51 24.57 -18.57
C ALA A 516 -12.27 25.47 -18.65
N CYS A 517 -11.06 24.90 -18.60
CA CYS A 517 -9.82 25.66 -18.78
C CYS A 517 -9.70 26.25 -20.20
N VAL A 518 -10.13 25.51 -21.23
CA VAL A 518 -10.17 26.02 -22.62
C VAL A 518 -11.12 27.20 -22.70
N ALA A 519 -12.33 27.07 -22.17
CA ALA A 519 -13.33 28.13 -22.15
C ALA A 519 -12.86 29.37 -21.37
N ALA A 520 -12.12 29.17 -20.27
CA ALA A 520 -11.55 30.25 -19.47
C ALA A 520 -10.33 30.94 -20.12
N GLY A 521 -9.75 30.36 -21.18
CA GLY A 521 -8.59 30.93 -21.87
C GLY A 521 -7.30 30.96 -21.04
N VAL A 522 -7.18 30.09 -20.02
CA VAL A 522 -5.99 30.05 -19.15
C VAL A 522 -4.85 29.22 -19.77
N SER A 523 -3.61 29.62 -19.51
CA SER A 523 -2.42 28.89 -19.97
C SER A 523 -2.04 27.78 -19.00
N ILE A 524 -2.21 26.53 -19.41
CA ILE A 524 -1.98 25.33 -18.58
C ILE A 524 -1.61 24.13 -19.46
N THR A 525 -0.67 23.30 -19.01
CA THR A 525 -0.34 22.03 -19.66
C THR A 525 -0.83 20.85 -18.84
N TYR A 526 -1.80 20.10 -19.35
CA TYR A 526 -2.20 18.82 -18.76
C TYR A 526 -1.21 17.72 -19.15
N LYS A 527 -0.67 17.04 -18.15
CA LYS A 527 0.13 15.83 -18.29
C LYS A 527 -0.79 14.64 -18.09
N LEU A 528 -1.38 14.14 -19.19
CA LEU A 528 -2.23 12.95 -19.19
C LEU A 528 -1.34 11.71 -19.08
N LEU A 529 -1.28 11.14 -17.88
CA LEU A 529 -0.44 10.01 -17.52
C LEU A 529 -1.13 8.70 -17.91
N TYR A 530 -1.03 8.35 -19.20
CA TYR A 530 -1.78 7.26 -19.82
C TYR A 530 -1.15 5.90 -19.50
N ASN A 531 -1.75 5.18 -18.55
CA ASN A 531 -1.20 3.93 -18.01
C ASN A 531 -2.08 2.69 -18.28
N ARG A 532 -3.29 2.89 -18.85
CA ARG A 532 -4.28 1.88 -19.26
C ARG A 532 -4.88 1.07 -18.10
N ALA A 533 -4.72 1.52 -16.86
CA ALA A 533 -5.21 0.79 -15.69
C ALA A 533 -5.55 1.72 -14.52
N VAL A 534 -6.71 1.50 -13.90
CA VAL A 534 -7.05 2.09 -12.60
C VAL A 534 -6.23 1.39 -11.52
N ALA A 535 -4.98 1.82 -11.37
CA ALA A 535 -3.93 1.02 -10.75
C ALA A 535 -4.08 0.88 -9.22
N MET A 536 -4.63 1.88 -8.54
CA MET A 536 -4.75 1.88 -7.08
C MET A 536 -5.88 0.97 -6.55
N THR A 537 -6.89 0.69 -7.36
CA THR A 537 -8.13 -0.01 -6.95
C THR A 537 -8.23 -1.44 -7.46
N GLY A 538 -7.16 -2.02 -8.02
CA GLY A 538 -7.14 -3.42 -8.45
C GLY A 538 -6.60 -3.66 -9.85
N GLY A 539 -6.46 -2.62 -10.68
CA GLY A 539 -5.95 -2.73 -12.05
C GLY A 539 -7.05 -2.90 -13.10
N GLN A 540 -8.24 -2.37 -12.84
CA GLN A 540 -9.37 -2.33 -13.78
C GLN A 540 -9.06 -1.51 -15.03
N SER A 541 -9.77 -1.78 -16.11
CA SER A 541 -9.88 -0.84 -17.23
C SER A 541 -10.78 0.33 -16.86
N ALA A 542 -10.43 1.55 -17.25
CA ALA A 542 -11.30 2.70 -17.04
C ALA A 542 -12.50 2.66 -17.99
N SER A 543 -13.71 2.85 -17.46
CA SER A 543 -14.94 3.00 -18.24
C SER A 543 -14.85 4.21 -19.16
N GLY A 544 -15.18 4.06 -20.45
CA GLY A 544 -15.09 5.15 -21.42
C GLY A 544 -13.67 5.51 -21.86
N ALA A 545 -12.66 4.69 -21.55
CA ALA A 545 -11.29 4.91 -22.00
C ALA A 545 -11.17 4.86 -23.52
N LEU A 546 -10.43 5.82 -24.09
CA LEU A 546 -10.07 5.88 -25.51
C LEU A 546 -8.61 5.49 -25.70
N GLU A 547 -8.28 4.90 -26.86
CA GLU A 547 -6.89 4.76 -27.28
C GLU A 547 -6.28 6.13 -27.62
N VAL A 548 -4.95 6.24 -27.53
CA VAL A 548 -4.24 7.52 -27.64
C VAL A 548 -4.59 8.32 -28.92
N PRO A 549 -4.71 7.72 -30.13
CA PRO A 549 -5.10 8.47 -31.33
C PRO A 549 -6.49 9.11 -31.22
N GLN A 550 -7.47 8.37 -30.72
CA GLN A 550 -8.85 8.84 -30.53
C GLN A 550 -8.93 9.90 -29.43
N LEU A 551 -8.18 9.70 -28.33
CA LEU A 551 -8.04 10.67 -27.25
C LEU A 551 -7.46 11.99 -27.76
N ALA A 552 -6.39 11.95 -28.54
CA ALA A 552 -5.78 13.15 -29.11
C ALA A 552 -6.73 13.87 -30.06
N ALA A 553 -7.53 13.13 -30.86
CA ALA A 553 -8.53 13.70 -31.76
C ALA A 553 -9.62 14.45 -30.96
N LYS A 554 -10.12 13.83 -29.89
CA LYS A 554 -11.12 14.43 -29.00
C LYS A 554 -10.59 15.72 -28.35
N LEU A 555 -9.38 15.70 -27.81
CA LEU A 555 -8.79 16.89 -27.18
C LEU A 555 -8.63 18.07 -28.15
N LEU A 556 -8.21 17.81 -29.39
CA LEU A 556 -8.13 18.84 -30.42
C LEU A 556 -9.53 19.40 -30.77
N ALA A 557 -10.54 18.53 -30.86
CA ALA A 557 -11.92 18.94 -31.11
C ALA A 557 -12.51 19.79 -29.96
N GLU A 558 -12.02 19.59 -28.73
CA GLU A 558 -12.39 20.38 -27.55
C GLU A 558 -11.69 21.75 -27.45
N GLY A 559 -10.79 22.07 -28.39
CA GLY A 559 -10.11 23.36 -28.45
C GLY A 559 -8.75 23.41 -27.73
N VAL A 560 -8.15 22.27 -27.42
CA VAL A 560 -6.75 22.21 -26.94
C VAL A 560 -5.81 22.74 -28.03
N ALA A 561 -4.97 23.71 -27.69
CA ALA A 561 -4.10 24.41 -28.64
C ALA A 561 -3.00 23.52 -29.23
N LYS A 562 -2.45 22.58 -28.44
CA LYS A 562 -1.43 21.62 -28.88
C LYS A 562 -1.50 20.33 -28.08
N VAL A 563 -1.41 19.20 -28.78
CA VAL A 563 -1.26 17.86 -28.18
C VAL A 563 0.09 17.26 -28.63
N LEU A 564 0.85 16.70 -27.68
CA LEU A 564 2.09 15.98 -27.94
C LEU A 564 2.07 14.64 -27.20
N VAL A 565 2.42 13.56 -27.89
CA VAL A 565 2.49 12.21 -27.33
C VAL A 565 3.95 11.84 -27.09
N VAL A 566 4.26 11.41 -25.86
CA VAL A 566 5.53 10.77 -25.53
C VAL A 566 5.30 9.32 -25.12
N ALA A 567 6.04 8.38 -25.71
CA ALA A 567 5.84 6.95 -25.47
C ALA A 567 7.15 6.20 -25.15
N ASP A 568 7.05 5.12 -24.36
CA ASP A 568 8.15 4.15 -24.16
C ASP A 568 8.45 3.34 -25.43
N GLU A 569 7.43 3.05 -26.22
CA GLU A 569 7.52 2.21 -27.43
C GLU A 569 6.84 2.94 -28.62
N PRO A 570 7.42 4.03 -29.16
CA PRO A 570 6.82 4.80 -30.25
C PRO A 570 6.50 3.95 -31.49
N GLU A 571 7.29 2.92 -31.77
CA GLU A 571 7.06 1.98 -32.87
C GLU A 571 5.72 1.25 -32.78
N ARG A 572 5.13 1.11 -31.58
CA ARG A 572 3.81 0.51 -31.39
C ARG A 572 2.70 1.32 -32.07
N PHE A 573 2.88 2.63 -32.25
CA PHE A 573 1.89 3.47 -32.94
C PHE A 573 1.75 3.13 -34.42
N ARG A 574 2.65 2.32 -35.00
CA ARG A 574 2.50 1.79 -36.37
C ARG A 574 1.36 0.77 -36.49
N SER A 575 0.96 0.14 -35.39
CA SER A 575 -0.14 -0.83 -35.36
C SER A 575 -1.44 -0.24 -34.80
N LEU A 576 -1.49 1.08 -34.58
CA LEU A 576 -2.67 1.80 -34.12
C LEU A 576 -3.19 2.70 -35.25
N ASP A 577 -4.38 3.27 -35.05
CA ASP A 577 -4.89 4.31 -35.93
C ASP A 577 -3.89 5.49 -36.03
N PRO A 578 -3.77 6.13 -37.20
CA PRO A 578 -2.89 7.28 -37.37
C PRO A 578 -3.21 8.40 -36.36
N LEU A 579 -2.17 9.02 -35.82
CA LEU A 579 -2.33 10.20 -34.98
C LEU A 579 -2.95 11.35 -35.80
N PRO A 580 -3.84 12.16 -35.20
CA PRO A 580 -4.42 13.33 -35.88
C PRO A 580 -3.37 14.32 -36.37
N ARG A 581 -3.70 15.09 -37.41
CA ARG A 581 -2.81 16.13 -37.94
C ARG A 581 -2.47 17.14 -36.84
N GLY A 582 -1.18 17.45 -36.70
CA GLY A 582 -0.67 18.41 -35.70
C GLY A 582 -0.23 17.76 -34.37
N VAL A 583 -0.51 16.47 -34.16
CA VAL A 583 -0.03 15.69 -33.02
C VAL A 583 1.31 15.04 -33.36
N GLU A 584 2.31 15.29 -32.51
CA GLU A 584 3.64 14.70 -32.69
C GLU A 584 3.84 13.52 -31.74
N LEU A 585 4.56 12.50 -32.20
CA LEU A 585 4.94 11.33 -31.41
C LEU A 585 6.45 11.32 -31.17
N TRP A 586 6.85 11.48 -29.92
CA TRP A 586 8.24 11.46 -29.51
C TRP A 586 8.51 10.27 -28.58
N HIS A 587 9.78 9.86 -28.50
CA HIS A 587 10.20 8.93 -27.45
C HIS A 587 10.14 9.64 -26.10
N ARG A 588 9.75 8.92 -25.03
CA ARG A 588 9.70 9.47 -23.66
C ARG A 588 11.00 10.09 -23.18
N ASP A 589 12.13 9.77 -23.83
CA ASP A 589 13.42 10.40 -23.55
C ASP A 589 13.43 11.92 -23.70
N ARG A 590 12.60 12.46 -24.58
CA ARG A 590 12.46 13.90 -24.84
C ARG A 590 11.38 14.58 -23.98
N LEU A 591 11.00 13.98 -22.84
CA LEU A 591 9.97 14.52 -21.94
C LEU A 591 10.23 15.98 -21.53
N ASP A 592 11.45 16.30 -21.12
CA ASP A 592 11.81 17.62 -20.62
C ASP A 592 11.70 18.70 -21.72
N GLU A 593 12.17 18.38 -22.93
CA GLU A 593 11.98 19.21 -24.12
C GLU A 593 10.50 19.42 -24.46
N ALA A 594 9.71 18.34 -24.45
CA ALA A 594 8.28 18.41 -24.71
C ALA A 594 7.54 19.31 -23.71
N GLN A 595 7.89 19.22 -22.42
CA GLN A 595 7.27 20.05 -21.39
C GLN A 595 7.58 21.54 -21.59
N ARG A 596 8.83 21.90 -21.89
CA ARG A 596 9.20 23.30 -22.16
C ARG A 596 8.52 23.85 -23.42
N LEU A 597 8.45 23.04 -24.49
CA LEU A 597 7.74 23.40 -25.71
C LEU A 597 6.27 23.73 -25.43
N LEU A 598 5.57 22.85 -24.71
CA LEU A 598 4.14 23.00 -24.43
C LEU A 598 3.86 24.17 -23.47
N ALA A 599 4.74 24.39 -22.48
CA ALA A 599 4.61 25.52 -21.56
C ALA A 599 4.78 26.90 -22.23
N GLY A 600 5.51 26.96 -23.35
CA GLY A 600 5.69 28.18 -24.14
C GLY A 600 4.50 28.53 -25.05
N ILE A 601 3.49 27.67 -25.15
CA ILE A 601 2.31 27.89 -26.01
C ILE A 601 1.16 28.43 -25.14
N PRO A 602 0.63 29.64 -25.44
CA PRO A 602 -0.53 30.17 -24.72
C PRO A 602 -1.77 29.28 -24.84
N GLY A 603 -2.60 29.29 -23.80
CA GLY A 603 -3.82 28.48 -23.72
C GLY A 603 -3.59 27.06 -23.21
N VAL A 604 -4.57 26.17 -23.40
CA VAL A 604 -4.51 24.81 -22.89
C VAL A 604 -3.72 23.91 -23.83
N THR A 605 -2.71 23.24 -23.31
CA THR A 605 -1.93 22.22 -24.04
C THR A 605 -1.97 20.88 -23.32
N VAL A 606 -1.75 19.79 -24.05
CA VAL A 606 -1.75 18.43 -23.48
C VAL A 606 -0.51 17.64 -23.87
N LEU A 607 0.16 17.09 -22.86
CA LEU A 607 1.19 16.08 -22.98
C LEU A 607 0.60 14.71 -22.61
N ILE A 608 0.47 13.81 -23.57
CA ILE A 608 0.07 12.42 -23.31
C ILE A 608 1.33 11.59 -23.05
N TYR A 609 1.49 11.10 -21.83
CA TYR A 609 2.59 10.22 -21.43
C TYR A 609 2.12 8.76 -21.48
N ASP A 610 2.34 8.08 -22.61
CA ASP A 610 1.91 6.69 -22.84
C ASP A 610 2.96 5.69 -22.33
N GLN A 611 2.69 5.14 -21.15
CA GLN A 611 3.44 4.02 -20.61
C GLN A 611 2.58 3.22 -19.63
N ARG A 612 2.40 1.92 -19.92
CA ARG A 612 1.57 1.01 -19.11
C ARG A 612 1.97 0.96 -17.64
N CYS A 613 0.97 0.78 -16.78
CA CYS A 613 1.17 0.51 -15.35
C CYS A 613 2.16 -0.66 -15.15
N ALA A 614 3.19 -0.44 -14.33
CA ALA A 614 4.27 -1.42 -14.12
C ALA A 614 3.80 -2.65 -13.33
N ALA A 615 2.91 -2.46 -12.35
CA ALA A 615 2.35 -3.55 -11.56
C ALA A 615 1.47 -4.47 -12.43
N GLU A 616 0.61 -3.88 -13.27
CA GLU A 616 -0.26 -4.63 -14.17
C GLU A 616 0.53 -5.30 -15.30
N SER A 617 1.53 -4.62 -15.87
CA SER A 617 2.44 -5.22 -16.85
C SER A 617 3.12 -6.48 -16.32
N ARG A 618 3.50 -6.51 -15.04
CA ARG A 618 4.06 -7.70 -14.40
C ARG A 618 3.05 -8.83 -14.28
N ARG A 619 1.81 -8.52 -13.87
CA ARG A 619 0.71 -9.50 -13.76
C ARG A 619 0.39 -10.12 -15.13
N LEU A 620 0.24 -9.29 -16.16
CA LEU A 620 -0.03 -9.74 -17.53
C LEU A 620 1.12 -10.59 -18.10
N ARG A 621 2.38 -10.21 -17.88
CA ARG A 621 3.54 -11.03 -18.27
C ARG A 621 3.55 -12.39 -17.56
N LYS A 622 3.23 -12.43 -16.26
CA LYS A 622 3.13 -13.69 -15.50
C LYS A 622 2.02 -14.60 -16.03
N ARG A 623 0.91 -14.01 -16.51
CA ARG A 623 -0.22 -14.73 -17.14
C ARG A 623 -0.01 -15.05 -18.62
N GLY A 624 1.10 -14.61 -19.23
CA GLY A 624 1.39 -14.81 -20.66
C GLY A 624 0.65 -13.86 -21.61
N ALA A 625 -0.09 -12.87 -21.10
CA ALA A 625 -0.87 -11.92 -21.91
C ALA A 625 -0.04 -10.74 -22.47
N LEU A 626 1.21 -10.57 -22.02
CA LEU A 626 2.13 -9.55 -22.50
C LEU A 626 3.52 -10.18 -22.71
N PRO A 627 4.24 -9.89 -23.81
CA PRO A 627 5.56 -10.47 -24.05
C PRO A 627 6.55 -10.10 -22.94
N VAL A 628 7.36 -11.08 -22.56
CA VAL A 628 8.45 -10.89 -21.60
C VAL A 628 9.56 -10.10 -22.29
N ARG A 629 9.99 -9.00 -21.70
CA ARG A 629 11.20 -8.28 -22.15
C ARG A 629 12.41 -9.14 -21.76
N PRO A 630 13.24 -9.62 -22.71
CA PRO A 630 14.32 -10.56 -22.38
C PRO A 630 15.54 -9.89 -21.76
N MET A 631 15.77 -8.60 -22.03
CA MET A 631 16.92 -7.88 -21.49
C MET A 631 16.81 -7.78 -19.96
N ARG A 632 17.90 -8.10 -19.25
CA ARG A 632 18.12 -7.87 -17.83
C ARG A 632 19.28 -6.92 -17.64
N VAL A 633 19.16 -6.03 -16.67
CA VAL A 633 20.21 -5.10 -16.26
C VAL A 633 20.83 -5.65 -14.98
N VAL A 634 22.14 -5.79 -14.98
CA VAL A 634 22.94 -6.26 -13.84
C VAL A 634 24.00 -5.20 -13.56
N ILE A 635 24.23 -4.94 -12.26
CA ILE A 635 25.29 -4.05 -11.80
C ILE A 635 26.45 -4.93 -11.33
N ASN A 636 27.64 -4.71 -11.87
CA ASN A 636 28.86 -5.27 -11.32
C ASN A 636 29.21 -4.50 -10.02
N GLU A 637 28.91 -5.12 -8.88
CA GLU A 637 29.13 -4.53 -7.54
C GLU A 637 30.60 -4.17 -7.27
N ALA A 638 31.57 -4.86 -7.89
CA ALA A 638 32.98 -4.56 -7.71
C ALA A 638 33.41 -3.29 -8.47
N VAL A 639 32.74 -3.00 -9.60
CA VAL A 639 32.89 -1.72 -10.32
C VAL A 639 32.13 -0.63 -9.58
N CYS A 640 30.91 -0.90 -9.12
CA CYS A 640 30.03 0.06 -8.48
C CYS A 640 30.71 0.86 -7.34
N GLU A 641 30.49 2.16 -7.32
CA GLU A 641 30.97 3.04 -6.24
C GLU A 641 29.89 3.36 -5.19
N GLY A 642 28.68 2.78 -5.32
CA GLY A 642 27.58 3.02 -4.38
C GLY A 642 27.12 4.49 -4.32
N CYS A 643 27.23 5.21 -5.43
CA CYS A 643 26.92 6.65 -5.51
C CYS A 643 25.43 6.98 -5.56
N GLY A 644 24.58 6.00 -5.87
CA GLY A 644 23.13 6.16 -5.93
C GLY A 644 22.60 6.91 -7.14
N ASP A 645 23.45 7.32 -8.08
CA ASP A 645 23.03 8.05 -9.27
C ASP A 645 21.98 7.30 -10.11
N CYS A 646 22.11 5.97 -10.20
CA CYS A 646 21.08 5.14 -10.82
C CYS A 646 19.74 5.12 -10.05
N GLY A 647 19.79 5.26 -8.73
CA GLY A 647 18.62 5.41 -7.86
C GLY A 647 17.98 6.78 -8.02
N ALA A 648 18.77 7.86 -8.04
CA ALA A 648 18.30 9.22 -8.33
C ALA A 648 17.67 9.34 -9.72
N ALA A 649 18.29 8.74 -10.74
CA ALA A 649 17.80 8.78 -12.12
C ALA A 649 16.52 7.97 -12.34
N SER A 650 16.32 6.86 -11.62
CA SER A 650 15.20 5.93 -11.86
C SER A 650 14.11 5.94 -10.80
N ASN A 651 14.43 6.38 -9.59
CA ASN A 651 13.57 6.35 -8.41
C ASN A 651 12.93 4.96 -8.18
N CYS A 652 13.65 3.88 -8.48
CA CYS A 652 13.10 2.52 -8.60
C CYS A 652 13.45 1.62 -7.41
N LEU A 653 12.44 1.01 -6.77
CA LEU A 653 12.61 0.10 -5.62
C LEU A 653 13.41 -1.19 -5.90
N SER A 654 13.62 -1.53 -7.18
CA SER A 654 14.50 -2.65 -7.55
C SER A 654 15.98 -2.25 -7.59
N VAL A 655 16.30 -0.96 -7.49
CA VAL A 655 17.67 -0.45 -7.32
C VAL A 655 17.96 -0.44 -5.82
N GLN A 656 18.54 -1.52 -5.32
CA GLN A 656 18.69 -1.76 -3.89
C GLN A 656 20.14 -1.55 -3.44
N PRO A 657 20.38 -0.93 -2.28
CA PRO A 657 21.70 -0.95 -1.68
C PRO A 657 22.06 -2.36 -1.22
N VAL A 658 23.34 -2.70 -1.28
CA VAL A 658 23.88 -3.98 -0.80
C VAL A 658 25.22 -3.74 -0.11
N GLU A 659 25.40 -4.29 1.08
CA GLU A 659 26.68 -4.21 1.79
C GLU A 659 27.67 -5.24 1.25
N THR A 660 28.91 -4.81 1.06
CA THR A 660 30.01 -5.65 0.57
C THR A 660 31.27 -5.40 1.40
N GLU A 661 32.27 -6.28 1.30
CA GLU A 661 33.58 -6.10 1.95
C GLU A 661 34.27 -4.77 1.55
N PHE A 662 33.93 -4.21 0.37
CA PHE A 662 34.45 -2.94 -0.15
C PHE A 662 33.47 -1.77 0.03
N GLY A 663 32.59 -1.86 1.03
CA GLY A 663 31.59 -0.85 1.39
C GLY A 663 30.25 -1.02 0.67
N ARG A 664 29.32 -0.09 0.92
CA ARG A 664 27.97 -0.07 0.35
C ARG A 664 27.99 0.06 -1.18
N LYS A 665 27.34 -0.88 -1.88
CA LYS A 665 27.18 -0.93 -3.34
C LYS A 665 25.70 -0.88 -3.71
N THR A 666 25.42 -1.02 -5.00
CA THR A 666 24.05 -1.08 -5.52
C THR A 666 23.89 -2.32 -6.39
N ARG A 667 22.73 -2.98 -6.27
CA ARG A 667 22.34 -4.09 -7.16
C ARG A 667 20.95 -3.86 -7.72
N ILE A 668 20.64 -4.56 -8.81
CA ILE A 668 19.28 -4.64 -9.34
C ILE A 668 18.66 -5.95 -8.88
N ASP A 669 17.60 -5.87 -8.07
CA ASP A 669 16.83 -7.05 -7.69
C ASP A 669 16.05 -7.59 -8.91
N GLN A 670 16.53 -8.73 -9.43
CA GLN A 670 15.98 -9.38 -10.61
C GLN A 670 14.56 -9.95 -10.39
N THR A 671 14.17 -10.19 -9.13
CA THR A 671 12.85 -10.75 -8.79
C THR A 671 11.75 -9.69 -8.81
N SER A 672 12.09 -8.44 -8.47
CA SER A 672 11.13 -7.33 -8.44
C SER A 672 11.18 -6.43 -9.68
N CYS A 673 12.28 -6.44 -10.44
CA CYS A 673 12.50 -5.56 -11.59
C CYS A 673 11.44 -5.72 -12.69
N ASN A 674 10.88 -4.58 -13.13
CA ASN A 674 9.86 -4.51 -14.18
C ASN A 674 10.41 -4.11 -15.56
N THR A 675 11.74 -4.04 -15.72
CA THR A 675 12.43 -3.85 -17.01
C THR A 675 12.06 -2.55 -17.76
N ASP A 676 11.96 -1.43 -17.03
CA ASP A 676 11.74 -0.10 -17.63
C ASP A 676 13.06 0.56 -18.11
N TYR A 677 14.20 0.07 -17.60
CA TYR A 677 15.57 0.46 -17.95
C TYR A 677 16.01 1.88 -17.59
N SER A 678 15.20 2.70 -16.90
CA SER A 678 15.60 4.07 -16.53
C SER A 678 16.85 4.13 -15.63
N CYS A 679 17.16 3.07 -14.88
CA CYS A 679 18.41 2.97 -14.12
C CYS A 679 19.67 3.09 -15.01
N LEU A 680 19.57 2.71 -16.29
CA LEU A 680 20.66 2.88 -17.26
C LEU A 680 20.94 4.34 -17.60
N LYS A 681 20.15 5.31 -17.16
CA LYS A 681 20.46 6.73 -17.34
C LYS A 681 21.52 7.24 -16.39
N GLY A 682 21.73 6.56 -15.26
CA GLY A 682 22.80 6.94 -14.34
C GLY A 682 24.18 6.79 -14.98
N ASP A 683 25.06 7.74 -14.77
CA ASP A 683 26.42 7.79 -15.30
C ASP A 683 27.35 6.85 -14.53
N CYS A 684 27.32 5.58 -14.93
CA CYS A 684 28.03 4.52 -14.24
C CYS A 684 28.48 3.41 -15.23
N PRO A 685 29.77 3.01 -15.21
CA PRO A 685 30.30 1.94 -16.05
C PRO A 685 30.05 0.54 -15.49
N SER A 686 29.44 0.41 -14.31
CA SER A 686 29.14 -0.90 -13.68
C SER A 686 28.02 -1.68 -14.37
N PHE A 687 27.26 -1.03 -15.25
CA PHE A 687 26.10 -1.62 -15.89
C PHE A 687 26.48 -2.61 -16.99
N VAL A 688 25.87 -3.78 -16.89
CA VAL A 688 25.94 -4.82 -17.90
C VAL A 688 24.51 -5.24 -18.24
N THR A 689 24.24 -5.50 -19.52
CA THR A 689 22.95 -6.02 -19.96
C THR A 689 23.12 -7.40 -20.58
N VAL A 690 22.22 -8.32 -20.24
CA VAL A 690 22.17 -9.68 -20.79
C VAL A 690 20.77 -9.98 -21.30
N GLU A 691 20.65 -10.81 -22.34
CA GLU A 691 19.37 -11.33 -22.80
C GLU A 691 19.08 -12.66 -22.10
N ALA A 692 18.08 -12.66 -21.22
CA ALA A 692 17.59 -13.86 -20.58
C ALA A 692 16.75 -14.69 -21.58
N PRO A 693 16.84 -16.03 -21.53
CA PRO A 693 15.99 -16.89 -22.35
C PRO A 693 14.51 -16.76 -21.96
N ALA A 694 13.59 -16.92 -22.92
CA ALA A 694 12.15 -16.81 -22.69
C ALA A 694 11.61 -17.83 -21.65
N LYS A 695 12.22 -19.02 -21.60
CA LYS A 695 12.08 -20.01 -20.53
C LYS A 695 13.48 -20.35 -20.04
N ALA A 696 13.84 -19.89 -18.84
CA ALA A 696 15.08 -20.32 -18.23
C ALA A 696 14.98 -21.82 -17.87
N PRO A 697 15.99 -22.65 -18.19
CA PRO A 697 16.07 -23.98 -17.63
C PRO A 697 16.27 -23.82 -16.11
N ARG A 698 15.20 -23.98 -15.34
CA ARG A 698 15.31 -24.09 -13.88
C ARG A 698 15.98 -25.43 -13.61
N ARG A 699 17.28 -25.39 -13.31
CA ARG A 699 17.95 -26.55 -12.71
C ARG A 699 17.18 -26.84 -11.43
N ARG A 700 16.45 -27.97 -11.36
CA ARG A 700 15.90 -28.48 -10.09
C ARG A 700 17.13 -28.75 -9.23
N ALA A 701 17.49 -27.81 -8.37
CA ALA A 701 18.30 -28.17 -7.21
C ALA A 701 17.49 -29.24 -6.46
N GLU A 702 18.13 -30.35 -6.07
CA GLU A 702 17.54 -31.25 -5.09
C GLU A 702 17.16 -30.41 -3.88
N ARG A 703 15.86 -30.31 -3.63
CA ARG A 703 15.35 -29.52 -2.52
C ARG A 703 15.47 -30.39 -1.28
N PRO A 704 16.10 -29.92 -0.21
CA PRO A 704 16.05 -30.65 1.04
C PRO A 704 14.59 -30.77 1.47
N GLU A 705 14.16 -31.98 1.83
CA GLU A 705 12.83 -32.22 2.37
C GLU A 705 12.81 -31.84 3.86
N PRO A 706 11.74 -31.18 4.34
CA PRO A 706 11.64 -30.82 5.75
C PRO A 706 11.53 -32.11 6.60
N PRO A 707 12.34 -32.26 7.66
CA PRO A 707 12.18 -33.38 8.58
C PRO A 707 10.81 -33.33 9.27
N ALA A 708 10.29 -34.51 9.65
CA ALA A 708 9.10 -34.58 10.47
C ALA A 708 9.38 -34.01 11.87
N VAL A 709 8.49 -33.14 12.35
CA VAL A 709 8.59 -32.54 13.69
C VAL A 709 7.32 -32.85 14.49
N PRO A 710 7.42 -32.91 15.84
CA PRO A 710 6.25 -33.11 16.69
C PRO A 710 5.18 -32.05 16.43
N ASP A 711 3.93 -32.45 16.55
CA ASP A 711 2.83 -31.51 16.51
C ASP A 711 2.73 -30.71 17.82
N VAL A 712 2.01 -29.59 17.78
CA VAL A 712 1.74 -28.76 18.96
C VAL A 712 0.25 -28.79 19.29
N GLU A 713 -0.09 -28.67 20.56
CA GLU A 713 -1.48 -28.50 20.97
C GLU A 713 -1.91 -27.05 20.68
N PRO A 714 -2.89 -26.83 19.77
CA PRO A 714 -3.30 -25.48 19.41
C PRO A 714 -4.12 -24.84 20.54
N PRO A 715 -3.96 -23.53 20.81
CA PRO A 715 -4.79 -22.84 21.78
C PRO A 715 -6.27 -22.85 21.39
N ALA A 716 -7.14 -22.69 22.39
CA ALA A 716 -8.59 -22.66 22.17
C ALA A 716 -9.04 -21.44 21.33
N SER A 717 -8.42 -20.28 21.54
CA SER A 717 -8.68 -19.04 20.80
C SER A 717 -7.37 -18.31 20.49
N GLY A 718 -7.43 -17.33 19.59
CA GLY A 718 -6.26 -16.55 19.22
C GLY A 718 -6.58 -15.22 18.55
N GLU A 719 -5.75 -14.24 18.86
CA GLU A 719 -5.78 -12.88 18.32
C GLU A 719 -4.50 -12.69 17.51
N VAL A 720 -4.59 -12.87 16.19
CA VAL A 720 -3.44 -12.87 15.27
C VAL A 720 -3.35 -11.53 14.56
N PHE A 721 -2.26 -10.80 14.83
CA PHE A 721 -1.94 -9.56 14.13
C PHE A 721 -0.79 -9.79 13.15
N LEU A 722 -0.97 -9.34 11.90
CA LEU A 722 0.02 -9.48 10.85
C LEU A 722 0.47 -8.10 10.38
N ALA A 723 1.79 -7.88 10.34
CA ALA A 723 2.40 -6.62 9.96
C ALA A 723 3.42 -6.81 8.83
N GLY A 724 3.32 -6.03 7.76
CA GLY A 724 4.34 -6.05 6.71
C GLY A 724 4.07 -5.05 5.59
N ILE A 725 4.54 -5.36 4.37
CA ILE A 725 4.45 -4.42 3.25
C ILE A 725 3.72 -5.01 2.03
N GLY A 726 3.14 -4.14 1.21
CA GLY A 726 2.49 -4.52 -0.04
C GLY A 726 3.41 -5.38 -0.92
N GLY A 727 2.95 -6.59 -1.26
CA GLY A 727 3.71 -7.58 -2.03
C GLY A 727 4.31 -8.74 -1.21
N THR A 728 4.25 -8.72 0.12
CA THR A 728 4.72 -9.82 0.99
C THR A 728 3.68 -10.94 1.23
N GLY A 729 2.46 -10.79 0.69
CA GLY A 729 1.43 -11.83 0.74
C GLY A 729 0.61 -11.90 2.02
N ILE A 730 0.59 -10.84 2.84
CA ILE A 730 -0.10 -10.79 4.14
C ILE A 730 -1.60 -11.04 4.01
N VAL A 731 -2.27 -10.32 3.09
CA VAL A 731 -3.70 -10.51 2.80
C VAL A 731 -3.99 -11.97 2.41
N THR A 732 -3.10 -12.59 1.61
CA THR A 732 -3.23 -14.00 1.25
C THR A 732 -3.09 -14.92 2.45
N VAL A 733 -2.13 -14.66 3.34
CA VAL A 733 -1.96 -15.43 4.59
C VAL A 733 -3.22 -15.29 5.45
N ASN A 734 -3.77 -14.09 5.60
CA ASN A 734 -4.97 -13.84 6.40
C ASN A 734 -6.17 -14.66 5.90
N GLN A 735 -6.40 -14.67 4.59
CA GLN A 735 -7.46 -15.46 3.95
C GLN A 735 -7.26 -16.98 4.09
N VAL A 736 -6.01 -17.46 3.99
CA VAL A 736 -5.66 -18.87 4.19
C VAL A 736 -5.92 -19.29 5.64
N LEU A 737 -5.46 -18.50 6.61
CA LEU A 737 -5.69 -18.79 8.03
C LEU A 737 -7.19 -18.72 8.39
N GLY A 738 -7.95 -17.78 7.82
CA GLY A 738 -9.39 -17.73 8.01
C GLY A 738 -10.13 -18.92 7.40
N SER A 739 -9.70 -19.39 6.23
CA SER A 739 -10.27 -20.61 5.62
C SER A 739 -9.92 -21.87 6.41
N ALA A 740 -8.71 -21.91 7.00
CA ALA A 740 -8.31 -22.97 7.92
C ALA A 740 -9.17 -22.97 9.19
N ALA A 741 -9.53 -21.80 9.73
CA ALA A 741 -10.41 -21.69 10.90
C ALA A 741 -11.80 -22.30 10.62
N ILE A 742 -12.40 -21.99 9.47
CA ILE A 742 -13.69 -22.58 9.06
C ILE A 742 -13.55 -24.10 8.90
N ARG A 743 -12.45 -24.59 8.32
CA ARG A 743 -12.19 -26.03 8.15
C ARG A 743 -12.14 -26.75 9.50
N ASP A 744 -11.55 -26.12 10.51
CA ASP A 744 -11.52 -26.61 11.90
C ASP A 744 -12.84 -26.39 12.66
N GLY A 745 -13.89 -25.86 12.02
CA GLY A 745 -15.18 -25.59 12.66
C GLY A 745 -15.16 -24.44 13.67
N ARG A 746 -14.22 -23.52 13.54
CA ARG A 746 -14.01 -22.38 14.44
C ARG A 746 -14.65 -21.11 13.89
N ALA A 747 -15.11 -20.23 14.78
CA ALA A 747 -15.57 -18.90 14.42
C ALA A 747 -14.39 -17.99 14.08
N VAL A 748 -14.55 -17.12 13.08
CA VAL A 748 -13.47 -16.26 12.59
C VAL A 748 -13.95 -14.92 12.05
N HIS A 749 -13.31 -13.85 12.54
CA HIS A 749 -13.44 -12.49 12.05
C HIS A 749 -12.07 -11.91 11.75
N GLY A 750 -11.96 -11.06 10.74
CA GLY A 750 -10.71 -10.43 10.38
C GLY A 750 -10.88 -9.15 9.59
N LEU A 751 -9.75 -8.50 9.32
CA LEU A 751 -9.70 -7.24 8.58
C LEU A 751 -8.37 -7.15 7.83
N ASP A 752 -8.41 -6.78 6.56
CA ASP A 752 -7.23 -6.47 5.76
C ASP A 752 -7.12 -4.97 5.50
N GLN A 753 -6.05 -4.33 6.00
CA GLN A 753 -5.82 -2.90 5.82
C GLN A 753 -4.64 -2.65 4.89
N THR A 754 -4.97 -2.19 3.68
CA THR A 754 -3.98 -1.77 2.69
C THR A 754 -3.89 -0.24 2.64
N GLY A 755 -2.66 0.28 2.59
CA GLY A 755 -2.41 1.71 2.41
C GLY A 755 -2.51 2.16 0.95
N LEU A 756 -2.24 3.45 0.70
CA LEU A 756 -2.30 4.08 -0.63
C LEU A 756 -1.43 3.38 -1.69
N SER A 757 -0.27 2.83 -1.31
CA SER A 757 0.62 2.13 -2.24
C SER A 757 0.40 0.63 -2.24
N GLN A 758 0.18 0.08 -3.43
CA GLN A 758 0.04 -1.36 -3.68
C GLN A 758 1.33 -2.16 -3.40
N LYS A 759 2.51 -1.51 -3.36
CA LYS A 759 3.80 -2.16 -3.08
C LYS A 759 4.66 -1.32 -2.15
N ALA A 760 5.39 -1.97 -1.24
CA ALA A 760 6.31 -1.35 -0.29
C ALA A 760 5.70 -0.36 0.73
N GLY A 761 4.43 0.03 0.57
CA GLY A 761 3.65 0.66 1.62
C GLY A 761 3.28 -0.34 2.72
N PRO A 762 3.03 0.16 3.95
CA PRO A 762 2.63 -0.69 5.08
C PRO A 762 1.25 -1.34 4.82
N VAL A 763 1.13 -2.59 5.24
CA VAL A 763 -0.09 -3.40 5.20
C VAL A 763 -0.21 -4.13 6.54
N THR A 764 -1.40 -4.12 7.13
CA THR A 764 -1.71 -4.85 8.36
C THR A 764 -2.94 -5.71 8.16
N SER A 765 -2.94 -6.88 8.78
CA SER A 765 -4.11 -7.76 8.82
C SER A 765 -4.41 -8.16 10.26
N HIS A 766 -5.70 -8.32 10.56
CA HIS A 766 -6.22 -8.77 11.84
C HIS A 766 -6.98 -10.06 11.60
N LEU A 767 -6.80 -11.04 12.48
CA LEU A 767 -7.58 -12.27 12.49
C LEU A 767 -7.85 -12.67 13.93
N ARG A 768 -9.12 -12.92 14.23
CA ARG A 768 -9.61 -13.36 15.52
C ARG A 768 -10.22 -14.73 15.30
N ILE A 769 -9.86 -15.69 16.14
CA ILE A 769 -10.34 -17.07 16.03
C ILE A 769 -10.76 -17.53 17.41
N ALA A 770 -11.94 -18.12 17.51
CA ALA A 770 -12.47 -18.69 18.74
C ALA A 770 -13.22 -20.00 18.46
N PRO A 771 -13.52 -20.81 19.48
CA PRO A 771 -14.31 -22.03 19.30
C PRO A 771 -15.70 -21.76 18.69
N ASP A 772 -16.32 -20.63 19.05
CA ASP A 772 -17.65 -20.22 18.60
C ASP A 772 -17.78 -18.68 18.53
N GLU A 773 -18.88 -18.19 17.96
CA GLU A 773 -19.16 -16.76 17.79
C GLU A 773 -19.26 -16.01 19.13
N ALA A 774 -19.73 -16.68 20.19
CA ALA A 774 -19.86 -16.06 21.51
C ALA A 774 -18.47 -15.75 22.13
N GLY A 775 -17.48 -16.63 21.91
CA GLY A 775 -16.10 -16.43 22.33
C GLY A 775 -15.27 -15.51 21.43
N LEU A 776 -15.70 -15.29 20.18
CA LEU A 776 -14.98 -14.46 19.21
C LEU A 776 -15.14 -12.96 19.49
N GLY A 777 -16.35 -12.56 19.86
CA GLY A 777 -16.72 -11.18 20.05
C GLY A 777 -17.02 -10.42 18.74
N PRO A 778 -17.60 -9.21 18.85
CA PRO A 778 -18.31 -8.57 17.75
C PRO A 778 -17.44 -7.75 16.79
N ALA A 779 -16.23 -7.37 17.19
CA ALA A 779 -15.33 -6.60 16.32
C ALA A 779 -14.42 -7.51 15.48
N ASN A 780 -14.00 -7.03 14.32
CA ASN A 780 -13.07 -7.74 13.43
C ASN A 780 -11.61 -7.28 13.53
N ARG A 781 -11.33 -6.32 14.41
CA ARG A 781 -9.97 -5.87 14.75
C ARG A 781 -9.47 -6.56 16.01
N VAL A 782 -8.23 -7.00 15.95
CA VAL A 782 -7.51 -7.49 17.14
C VAL A 782 -7.29 -6.33 18.12
N GLY A 783 -7.78 -6.48 19.36
CA GLY A 783 -7.47 -5.59 20.47
C GLY A 783 -6.01 -5.79 20.92
N THR A 784 -5.74 -6.92 21.57
CA THR A 784 -4.40 -7.37 21.95
C THR A 784 -4.08 -8.71 21.30
N ALA A 785 -2.98 -8.78 20.57
CA ALA A 785 -2.56 -9.96 19.84
C ALA A 785 -1.90 -10.99 20.76
N THR A 786 -2.35 -12.23 20.71
CA THR A 786 -1.62 -13.37 21.29
C THR A 786 -0.51 -13.84 20.34
N ALA A 787 -0.74 -13.72 19.02
CA ALA A 787 0.23 -14.00 17.97
C ALA A 787 0.53 -12.74 17.15
N TYR A 788 1.78 -12.29 17.18
CA TYR A 788 2.23 -11.08 16.47
C TYR A 788 3.20 -11.45 15.34
N LEU A 789 2.73 -11.46 14.10
CA LEU A 789 3.49 -11.91 12.93
C LEU A 789 4.04 -10.70 12.16
N ALA A 790 5.31 -10.39 12.35
CA ALA A 790 5.98 -9.29 11.65
C ALA A 790 6.74 -9.81 10.42
N PHE A 791 6.13 -9.69 9.24
CA PHE A 791 6.75 -9.98 7.94
C PHE A 791 7.73 -8.89 7.49
N ASP A 792 7.52 -7.64 7.94
CA ASP A 792 8.49 -6.53 7.84
C ASP A 792 8.70 -5.95 9.23
N VAL A 793 9.94 -6.01 9.72
CA VAL A 793 10.29 -5.58 11.08
C VAL A 793 10.03 -4.10 11.34
N LEU A 794 10.17 -3.22 10.33
CA LEU A 794 9.88 -1.79 10.47
C LEU A 794 8.39 -1.54 10.69
N VAL A 795 7.51 -2.23 9.94
CA VAL A 795 6.07 -2.11 10.15
C VAL A 795 5.66 -2.72 11.49
N GLY A 796 6.26 -3.85 11.88
CA GLY A 796 6.02 -4.46 13.20
C GLY A 796 6.47 -3.56 14.37
N ALA A 797 7.58 -2.86 14.23
CA ALA A 797 8.12 -1.97 15.27
C ALA A 797 7.49 -0.57 15.29
N ASP A 798 6.55 -0.26 14.38
CA ASP A 798 5.84 1.01 14.38
C ASP A 798 4.96 1.12 15.63
N GLY A 799 5.01 2.27 16.31
CA GLY A 799 4.33 2.47 17.60
C GLY A 799 2.83 2.18 17.57
N LYS A 800 2.14 2.46 16.45
CA LYS A 800 0.70 2.19 16.31
C LYS A 800 0.39 0.70 16.25
N ASN A 801 1.33 -0.09 15.74
CA ASN A 801 1.21 -1.53 15.57
C ASN A 801 1.70 -2.27 16.82
N LEU A 802 2.78 -1.79 17.46
CA LEU A 802 3.24 -2.30 18.76
C LEU A 802 2.19 -2.18 19.85
N ALA A 803 1.30 -1.19 19.77
CA ALA A 803 0.17 -1.05 20.69
C ALA A 803 -0.80 -2.25 20.67
N ARG A 804 -0.67 -3.16 19.69
CA ARG A 804 -1.41 -4.44 19.62
C ARG A 804 -0.73 -5.56 20.42
N ALA A 805 0.55 -5.42 20.77
CA ALA A 805 1.28 -6.42 21.54
C ALA A 805 1.20 -6.12 23.04
N ASP A 806 1.38 -7.16 23.84
CA ASP A 806 1.37 -7.16 25.29
C ASP A 806 2.56 -7.97 25.81
N ALA A 807 3.36 -7.34 26.66
CA ALA A 807 4.62 -7.90 27.16
C ALA A 807 4.44 -9.18 27.98
N ALA A 808 3.25 -9.46 28.50
CA ALA A 808 3.00 -10.65 29.32
C ALA A 808 2.44 -11.82 28.51
N THR A 809 1.77 -11.57 27.38
CA THR A 809 0.96 -12.59 26.69
C THR A 809 1.31 -12.80 25.23
N THR A 810 1.89 -11.80 24.55
CA THR A 810 2.12 -11.87 23.12
C THR A 810 3.36 -12.70 22.79
N THR A 811 3.25 -13.63 21.83
CA THR A 811 4.41 -14.20 21.16
C THR A 811 4.58 -13.55 19.79
N ALA A 812 5.73 -12.92 19.56
CA ALA A 812 6.07 -12.32 18.28
C ALA A 812 6.90 -13.27 17.41
N VAL A 813 6.52 -13.44 16.16
CA VAL A 813 7.32 -14.14 15.14
C VAL A 813 7.76 -13.11 14.11
N VAL A 814 9.06 -12.84 14.07
CA VAL A 814 9.63 -11.69 13.37
C VAL A 814 10.56 -12.14 12.25
N SER A 815 10.22 -11.73 11.04
CA SER A 815 11.11 -11.79 9.89
C SER A 815 12.22 -10.75 10.03
N THR A 816 13.46 -11.19 10.17
CA THR A 816 14.65 -10.30 10.25
C THR A 816 15.22 -9.96 8.86
N SER A 817 14.47 -10.27 7.80
CA SER A 817 14.88 -10.04 6.41
C SER A 817 15.17 -8.55 6.18
N PRO A 818 16.33 -8.17 5.63
CA PRO A 818 16.63 -6.77 5.35
C PRO A 818 15.82 -6.29 4.14
N VAL A 819 14.91 -5.34 4.35
CA VAL A 819 14.06 -4.79 3.28
C VAL A 819 14.34 -3.28 3.12
N PRO A 820 14.93 -2.84 1.99
CA PRO A 820 15.24 -1.43 1.76
C PRO A 820 14.00 -0.53 1.77
N THR A 821 14.16 0.72 2.21
CA THR A 821 13.09 1.73 2.17
C THR A 821 13.16 2.57 0.89
N GLY A 822 12.08 3.29 0.56
CA GLY A 822 12.07 4.19 -0.59
C GLY A 822 13.15 5.28 -0.49
N ALA A 823 13.37 5.83 0.71
CA ALA A 823 14.42 6.81 0.96
C ALA A 823 15.83 6.30 0.66
N MET A 824 16.09 4.99 0.88
CA MET A 824 17.39 4.38 0.56
C MET A 824 17.67 4.26 -0.94
N VAL A 825 16.64 4.41 -1.78
CA VAL A 825 16.77 4.44 -3.24
C VAL A 825 17.19 5.83 -3.72
N SER A 826 16.60 6.89 -3.16
CA SER A 826 16.85 8.28 -3.56
C SER A 826 18.05 8.91 -2.86
N ASP A 827 18.34 8.53 -1.60
CA ASP A 827 19.47 9.03 -0.83
C ASP A 827 20.36 7.88 -0.32
N VAL A 828 21.63 7.88 -0.77
CA VAL A 828 22.65 6.91 -0.36
C VAL A 828 23.12 7.08 1.08
N ARG A 829 22.80 8.20 1.72
CA ARG A 829 23.09 8.48 3.13
C ARG A 829 21.96 8.02 4.04
N ALA A 830 20.79 7.71 3.49
CA ALA A 830 19.68 7.21 4.30
C ALA A 830 20.14 5.97 5.07
N PRO A 831 20.00 5.96 6.41
CA PRO A 831 20.46 4.86 7.24
C PRO A 831 19.65 3.60 6.91
N ALA A 832 20.33 2.45 6.96
CA ALA A 832 19.63 1.19 6.93
C ALA A 832 18.83 1.01 8.23
N PRO A 833 17.68 0.30 8.21
CA PRO A 833 16.97 -0.04 9.42
C PRO A 833 17.87 -0.90 10.32
N ASP A 834 18.04 -0.50 11.57
CA ASP A 834 18.71 -1.33 12.58
C ASP A 834 17.76 -2.47 12.99
N VAL A 835 17.88 -3.61 12.32
CA VAL A 835 17.01 -4.77 12.53
C VAL A 835 17.08 -5.24 13.98
N GLU A 836 18.24 -5.23 14.61
CA GLU A 836 18.39 -5.70 15.98
C GLU A 836 17.71 -4.77 16.98
N ALA A 837 17.88 -3.45 16.83
CA ALA A 837 17.15 -2.48 17.65
C ALA A 837 15.63 -2.57 17.45
N LEU A 838 15.17 -2.81 16.22
CA LEU A 838 13.74 -2.95 15.92
C LEU A 838 13.15 -4.23 16.51
N VAL A 839 13.89 -5.36 16.45
CA VAL A 839 13.45 -6.60 17.09
C VAL A 839 13.49 -6.47 18.61
N ALA A 840 14.49 -5.81 19.19
CA ALA A 840 14.55 -5.53 20.62
C ALA A 840 13.32 -4.72 21.07
N ARG A 841 12.95 -3.69 20.31
CA ARG A 841 11.74 -2.89 20.55
C ARG A 841 10.45 -3.71 20.47
N ILE A 842 10.34 -4.67 19.55
CA ILE A 842 9.21 -5.62 19.52
C ILE A 842 9.24 -6.52 20.76
N GLY A 843 10.43 -7.01 21.16
CA GLY A 843 10.62 -7.84 22.34
C GLY A 843 10.28 -7.16 23.66
N GLU A 844 10.41 -5.84 23.77
CA GLU A 844 9.94 -5.08 24.93
C GLU A 844 8.42 -5.15 25.13
N GLN A 845 7.68 -5.46 24.06
CA GLN A 845 6.22 -5.55 24.06
C GLN A 845 5.71 -6.99 23.83
N ALA A 846 6.59 -7.99 23.90
CA ALA A 846 6.22 -9.39 23.67
C ALA A 846 6.85 -10.30 24.73
N ALA A 847 6.09 -11.26 25.24
CA ALA A 847 6.57 -12.26 26.19
C ALA A 847 7.64 -13.19 25.59
N ARG A 848 7.53 -13.48 24.28
CA ARG A 848 8.47 -14.33 23.55
C ARG A 848 8.68 -13.79 22.14
N VAL A 849 9.90 -13.85 21.64
CA VAL A 849 10.25 -13.50 20.25
C VAL A 849 10.90 -14.69 19.54
N VAL A 850 10.30 -15.13 18.44
CA VAL A 850 10.84 -16.10 17.48
C VAL A 850 11.36 -15.33 16.27
N ARG A 851 12.60 -15.60 15.87
CA ARG A 851 13.32 -14.82 14.84
C ARG A 851 13.61 -15.73 13.66
N ILE A 852 13.39 -15.24 12.45
CA ILE A 852 13.71 -15.99 11.23
C ILE A 852 14.11 -15.02 10.11
N ASP A 853 15.24 -15.26 9.44
CA ASP A 853 15.53 -14.58 8.17
C ASP A 853 14.75 -15.26 7.05
N ALA A 854 13.45 -14.97 6.99
CA ALA A 854 12.51 -15.67 6.13
C ALA A 854 12.88 -15.57 4.64
N GLN A 855 13.38 -14.42 4.16
CA GLN A 855 13.78 -14.27 2.77
C GLN A 855 15.06 -15.04 2.46
N ALA A 856 16.09 -14.98 3.33
CA ALA A 856 17.31 -15.74 3.09
C ALA A 856 17.06 -17.26 3.14
N ALA A 857 16.26 -17.73 4.09
CA ALA A 857 15.87 -19.12 4.21
C ALA A 857 15.05 -19.60 2.98
N ALA A 858 14.06 -18.83 2.55
CA ALA A 858 13.29 -19.16 1.34
C ALA A 858 14.18 -19.21 0.09
N GLN A 859 15.13 -18.27 -0.03
CA GLN A 859 16.10 -18.26 -1.12
C GLN A 859 17.01 -19.50 -1.11
N ALA A 860 17.46 -19.95 0.08
CA ALA A 860 18.30 -21.14 0.22
C ALA A 860 17.54 -22.43 -0.11
N LEU A 861 16.31 -22.58 0.42
CA LEU A 861 15.50 -23.80 0.28
C LEU A 861 14.84 -23.93 -1.09
N PHE A 862 14.34 -22.82 -1.64
CA PHE A 862 13.47 -22.84 -2.82
C PHE A 862 14.06 -22.13 -4.05
N GLY A 863 15.15 -21.38 -3.87
CA GLY A 863 15.72 -20.50 -4.91
C GLY A 863 14.86 -19.27 -5.19
N ASP A 864 13.89 -18.96 -4.34
CA ASP A 864 12.89 -17.90 -4.51
C ASP A 864 12.44 -17.38 -3.14
N ALA A 865 12.32 -16.06 -2.98
CA ALA A 865 11.88 -15.44 -1.74
C ALA A 865 10.35 -15.44 -1.56
N MET A 866 9.55 -15.75 -2.61
CA MET A 866 8.08 -15.70 -2.53
C MET A 866 7.47 -16.57 -1.40
N PRO A 867 7.93 -17.80 -1.12
CA PRO A 867 7.36 -18.64 -0.05
C PRO A 867 7.73 -18.20 1.38
N ALA A 868 8.48 -17.09 1.55
CA ALA A 868 8.94 -16.63 2.86
C ALA A 868 7.81 -16.35 3.85
N ASN A 869 6.62 -15.98 3.36
CA ASN A 869 5.46 -15.76 4.22
C ASN A 869 5.03 -17.04 4.96
N PHE A 870 5.02 -18.20 4.29
CA PHE A 870 4.63 -19.46 4.93
C PHE A 870 5.71 -20.03 5.85
N LEU A 871 6.99 -19.64 5.71
CA LEU A 871 8.01 -19.93 6.73
C LEU A 871 7.65 -19.26 8.07
N VAL A 872 7.20 -18.00 8.04
CA VAL A 872 6.76 -17.27 9.24
C VAL A 872 5.50 -17.92 9.84
N VAL A 873 4.54 -18.32 9.00
CA VAL A 873 3.33 -19.03 9.47
C VAL A 873 3.67 -20.38 10.11
N GLY A 874 4.58 -21.15 9.51
CA GLY A 874 5.03 -22.42 10.07
C GLY A 874 5.75 -22.26 11.41
N ALA A 875 6.57 -21.23 11.54
CA ALA A 875 7.23 -20.89 12.81
C ALA A 875 6.20 -20.47 13.87
N ALA A 876 5.17 -19.71 13.50
CA ALA A 876 4.08 -19.34 14.40
C ALA A 876 3.25 -20.55 14.84
N TYR A 877 2.95 -21.46 13.93
CA TYR A 877 2.29 -22.72 14.27
C TYR A 877 3.10 -23.48 15.31
N GLN A 878 4.37 -23.77 15.03
CA GLN A 878 5.22 -24.56 15.93
C GLN A 878 5.57 -23.83 17.24
N ALA A 879 5.44 -22.50 17.29
CA ALA A 879 5.54 -21.74 18.53
C ALA A 879 4.31 -21.92 19.45
N GLY A 880 3.24 -22.57 18.98
CA GLY A 880 2.03 -22.89 19.75
C GLY A 880 1.04 -21.73 19.86
N VAL A 881 1.08 -20.77 18.93
CA VAL A 881 0.32 -19.50 19.07
C VAL A 881 -0.85 -19.37 18.08
N LEU A 882 -0.96 -20.27 17.10
CA LEU A 882 -2.07 -20.30 16.15
C LEU A 882 -3.14 -21.29 16.62
N PRO A 883 -4.40 -20.88 16.83
CA PRO A 883 -5.50 -21.75 17.29
C PRO A 883 -6.09 -22.58 16.14
N LEU A 884 -5.23 -23.28 15.40
CA LEU A 884 -5.56 -24.02 14.18
C LEU A 884 -4.79 -25.33 14.13
N SER A 885 -5.30 -26.33 13.42
CA SER A 885 -4.58 -27.57 13.11
C SER A 885 -3.62 -27.37 11.92
N ALA A 886 -2.49 -28.11 11.91
CA ALA A 886 -1.60 -28.11 10.74
C ALA A 886 -2.32 -28.60 9.48
N GLU A 887 -3.22 -29.59 9.62
CA GLU A 887 -3.99 -30.16 8.52
C GLU A 887 -4.89 -29.10 7.86
N ALA A 888 -5.59 -28.29 8.66
CA ALA A 888 -6.44 -27.23 8.13
C ALA A 888 -5.65 -26.12 7.42
N ILE A 889 -4.45 -25.78 7.93
CA ILE A 889 -3.56 -24.82 7.27
C ILE A 889 -3.08 -25.36 5.92
N GLU A 890 -2.66 -26.63 5.86
CA GLU A 890 -2.24 -27.26 4.61
C GLU A 890 -3.39 -27.37 3.61
N PHE A 891 -4.59 -27.76 4.06
CA PHE A 891 -5.82 -27.76 3.25
C PHE A 891 -6.13 -26.36 2.68
N ALA A 892 -6.05 -25.31 3.49
CA ALA A 892 -6.32 -23.96 3.03
C ALA A 892 -5.26 -23.45 2.03
N ILE A 893 -4.01 -23.89 2.13
CA ILE A 893 -2.96 -23.64 1.13
C ILE A 893 -3.33 -24.31 -0.20
N GLU A 894 -3.83 -25.54 -0.17
CA GLU A 894 -4.31 -26.29 -1.33
C GLU A 894 -5.52 -25.60 -1.97
N LEU A 895 -6.51 -25.21 -1.17
CA LEU A 895 -7.72 -24.51 -1.60
C LEU A 895 -7.40 -23.19 -2.33
N ASN A 896 -6.37 -22.46 -1.86
CA ASN A 896 -5.92 -21.23 -2.50
C ASN A 896 -5.25 -21.48 -3.88
N GLY A 897 -4.75 -22.68 -4.17
CA GLY A 897 -4.31 -23.12 -5.50
C GLY A 897 -3.02 -22.49 -6.05
N VAL A 898 -2.40 -21.54 -5.34
CA VAL A 898 -1.20 -20.84 -5.80
C VAL A 898 0.07 -21.48 -5.24
N ALA A 899 0.91 -22.02 -6.12
CA ALA A 899 2.23 -22.57 -5.77
C ALA A 899 2.21 -23.57 -4.59
N VAL A 900 1.13 -24.36 -4.50
CA VAL A 900 0.78 -25.26 -3.38
C VAL A 900 1.99 -25.98 -2.81
N ALA A 901 2.68 -26.82 -3.61
CA ALA A 901 3.81 -27.61 -3.13
C ALA A 901 4.96 -26.78 -2.50
N ALA A 902 5.22 -25.57 -3.00
CA ALA A 902 6.26 -24.71 -2.43
C ALA A 902 5.80 -24.06 -1.12
N ASN A 903 4.53 -23.65 -1.03
CA ASN A 903 3.97 -23.04 0.17
C ASN A 903 3.78 -24.06 1.30
N THR A 904 3.32 -25.29 0.99
CA THR A 904 3.24 -26.39 1.96
C THR A 904 4.64 -26.76 2.48
N ALA A 905 5.64 -26.88 1.60
CA ALA A 905 7.01 -27.13 2.03
C ALA A 905 7.59 -25.97 2.88
N ALA A 906 7.28 -24.72 2.55
CA ALA A 906 7.68 -23.55 3.34
C ALA A 906 7.02 -23.54 4.73
N PHE A 907 5.73 -23.86 4.82
CA PHE A 907 5.04 -24.05 6.11
C PHE A 907 5.75 -25.10 6.96
N ARG A 908 6.03 -26.27 6.40
CA ARG A 908 6.75 -27.35 7.12
C ARG A 908 8.17 -26.95 7.54
N TRP A 909 8.95 -26.32 6.66
CA TRP A 909 10.29 -25.81 7.03
C TRP A 909 10.23 -24.72 8.11
N GLY A 910 9.17 -23.89 8.12
CA GLY A 910 8.92 -22.91 9.17
C GLY A 910 8.72 -23.58 10.53
N ARG A 911 8.02 -24.72 10.56
CA ARG A 911 7.87 -25.54 11.78
C ARG A 911 9.22 -26.07 12.26
N VAL A 912 10.03 -26.59 11.34
CA VAL A 912 11.38 -27.09 11.64
C VAL A 912 12.26 -25.99 12.23
N ALA A 913 12.14 -24.73 11.78
CA ALA A 913 12.90 -23.61 12.33
C ALA A 913 12.74 -23.41 13.84
N VAL A 914 11.62 -23.85 14.42
CA VAL A 914 11.33 -23.74 15.86
C VAL A 914 11.55 -25.08 16.58
N ALA A 915 11.13 -26.21 15.99
CA ALA A 915 11.24 -27.53 16.63
C ALA A 915 12.64 -28.14 16.54
N ASP A 916 13.36 -27.92 15.43
CA ASP A 916 14.74 -28.37 15.22
C ASP A 916 15.57 -27.27 14.52
N PRO A 917 16.01 -26.25 15.29
CA PRO A 917 16.80 -25.14 14.75
C PRO A 917 18.12 -25.58 14.13
N GLN A 918 18.69 -26.72 14.55
CA GLN A 918 19.95 -27.23 14.02
C GLN A 918 19.76 -27.79 12.61
N ALA A 919 18.71 -28.60 12.38
CA ALA A 919 18.38 -29.09 11.05
C ALA A 919 18.00 -27.94 10.10
N PHE A 920 17.25 -26.95 10.59
CA PHE A 920 16.93 -25.74 9.81
C PHE A 920 18.19 -24.96 9.44
N ALA A 921 19.10 -24.73 10.40
CA ALA A 921 20.36 -24.05 10.14
C ALA A 921 21.21 -24.80 9.11
N ALA A 922 21.28 -26.13 9.19
CA ALA A 922 21.99 -26.96 8.21
C ALA A 922 21.39 -26.85 6.80
N ALA A 923 20.07 -26.85 6.66
CA ALA A 923 19.39 -26.75 5.37
C ALA A 923 19.43 -25.35 4.74
N THR A 924 19.55 -24.32 5.57
CA THR A 924 19.60 -22.91 5.15
C THR A 924 21.00 -22.30 5.15
N ALA A 925 22.01 -23.07 5.57
CA ALA A 925 23.39 -22.63 5.64
C ALA A 925 23.83 -22.13 4.26
N ARG A 926 24.21 -20.84 4.20
CA ARG A 926 24.86 -20.31 3.00
C ARG A 926 26.28 -20.87 2.94
N PRO A 927 26.75 -21.30 1.75
CA PRO A 927 28.17 -21.53 1.55
C PRO A 927 28.92 -20.26 1.99
N ALA A 928 29.91 -20.40 2.87
CA ALA A 928 30.78 -19.28 3.22
C ALA A 928 31.27 -18.63 1.93
N ALA A 929 31.20 -17.29 1.86
CA ALA A 929 31.80 -16.57 0.74
C ALA A 929 33.24 -17.06 0.59
N ALA A 930 33.65 -17.41 -0.63
CA ALA A 930 35.00 -17.90 -0.89
C ALA A 930 36.00 -16.96 -0.19
N PRO A 931 36.98 -17.50 0.56
CA PRO A 931 37.93 -16.66 1.27
C PRO A 931 38.52 -15.66 0.29
N SER A 932 38.33 -14.37 0.57
CA SER A 932 39.01 -13.33 -0.17
C SER A 932 40.50 -13.58 -0.03
N ARG A 933 41.25 -13.45 -1.13
CA ARG A 933 42.71 -13.53 -1.06
C ARG A 933 43.19 -12.51 -0.04
N THR A 934 43.95 -12.96 0.95
CA THR A 934 44.56 -12.13 1.97
C THR A 934 46.04 -11.98 1.69
N TRP A 935 46.58 -10.80 2.00
CA TRP A 935 48.02 -10.56 2.01
C TRP A 935 48.61 -10.97 3.36
N ASP A 936 49.67 -11.77 3.35
CA ASP A 936 50.20 -12.37 4.59
C ASP A 936 51.14 -11.42 5.36
N ASP A 937 51.91 -10.60 4.65
CA ASP A 937 52.89 -9.67 5.25
C ASP A 937 52.21 -8.37 5.72
N LEU A 938 51.62 -8.44 6.91
CA LEU A 938 50.87 -7.34 7.56
C LEU A 938 51.56 -6.78 8.81
N GLY A 939 52.78 -7.23 9.10
CA GLY A 939 53.50 -6.90 10.34
C GLY A 939 52.70 -7.26 11.59
N GLU A 940 52.74 -6.36 12.58
CA GLU A 940 52.10 -6.48 13.90
C GLU A 940 50.62 -6.10 13.95
N LEU A 941 49.98 -5.78 12.80
CA LEU A 941 48.55 -5.49 12.75
C LEU A 941 47.75 -6.67 13.36
N ALA A 942 46.79 -6.35 14.22
CA ALA A 942 45.91 -7.32 14.87
C ALA A 942 44.42 -6.96 14.70
N GLY A 943 43.54 -7.89 15.07
CA GLY A 943 42.09 -7.67 15.07
C GLY A 943 41.49 -7.38 13.69
N GLU A 944 40.44 -6.55 13.67
CA GLU A 944 39.69 -6.22 12.46
C GLU A 944 40.52 -5.36 11.47
N THR A 945 41.41 -4.51 11.97
CA THR A 945 42.36 -3.76 11.13
C THR A 945 43.24 -4.71 10.30
N ARG A 946 43.74 -5.81 10.89
CA ARG A 946 44.53 -6.82 10.16
C ARG A 946 43.70 -7.46 9.05
N ARG A 947 42.47 -7.88 9.35
CA ARG A 947 41.58 -8.52 8.37
C ARG A 947 41.29 -7.56 7.20
N LYS A 948 40.87 -6.33 7.50
CA LYS A 948 40.55 -5.30 6.50
C LYS A 948 41.77 -4.95 5.64
N ALA A 949 42.94 -4.77 6.26
CA ALA A 949 44.18 -4.45 5.57
C ALA A 949 44.68 -5.60 4.70
N GLY A 950 44.61 -6.85 5.16
CA GLY A 950 45.00 -8.05 4.41
C GLY A 950 44.25 -8.20 3.09
N ILE A 951 42.92 -8.06 3.13
CA ILE A 951 42.07 -8.14 1.93
C ILE A 951 42.38 -7.00 0.96
N ARG A 952 42.53 -5.78 1.48
CA ARG A 952 42.76 -4.57 0.68
C ARG A 952 44.17 -4.51 0.09
N ALA A 953 45.17 -5.03 0.79
CA ALA A 953 46.55 -5.14 0.30
C ALA A 953 46.66 -6.17 -0.83
N ALA A 954 46.01 -7.33 -0.68
CA ALA A 954 45.93 -8.32 -1.76
C ALA A 954 45.25 -7.73 -3.01
N TYR A 955 44.16 -6.98 -2.82
CA TYR A 955 43.52 -6.25 -3.91
C TYR A 955 44.46 -5.23 -4.56
N LEU A 956 45.19 -4.43 -3.78
CA LEU A 956 46.11 -3.41 -4.29
C LEU A 956 47.28 -4.01 -5.09
N ALA A 957 47.75 -5.21 -4.71
CA ALA A 957 48.76 -5.96 -5.46
C ALA A 957 48.25 -6.35 -6.86
N GLU A 958 47.00 -6.80 -6.96
CA GLU A 958 46.36 -7.08 -8.24
C GLU A 958 46.07 -5.81 -9.05
N TYR A 959 45.60 -4.75 -8.37
CA TYR A 959 45.30 -3.45 -8.96
C TYR A 959 46.52 -2.84 -9.66
N GLN A 960 47.67 -2.79 -8.98
CA GLN A 960 48.91 -2.24 -9.53
C GLN A 960 50.05 -3.25 -9.41
N ASP A 961 50.66 -3.34 -8.22
CA ASP A 961 51.83 -4.17 -7.91
C ASP A 961 52.01 -4.35 -6.39
N GLU A 962 52.90 -5.26 -5.99
CA GLU A 962 53.21 -5.53 -4.58
C GLU A 962 53.81 -4.33 -3.84
N ARG A 963 54.51 -3.43 -4.55
CA ARG A 963 55.12 -2.24 -3.92
C ARG A 963 54.04 -1.31 -3.39
N LEU A 964 52.95 -1.14 -4.13
CA LEU A 964 51.78 -0.39 -3.68
C LEU A 964 51.13 -1.03 -2.45
N ALA A 965 50.97 -2.36 -2.46
CA ALA A 965 50.41 -3.10 -1.33
C ALA A 965 51.25 -2.93 -0.05
N ARG A 966 52.58 -3.09 -0.14
CA ARG A 966 53.50 -2.89 0.99
C ARG A 966 53.45 -1.46 1.54
N ARG A 967 53.38 -0.45 0.65
CA ARG A 967 53.25 0.96 1.08
C ARG A 967 51.93 1.21 1.82
N TYR A 968 50.83 0.68 1.31
CA TYR A 968 49.53 0.77 1.97
C TYR A 968 49.57 0.13 3.37
N VAL A 969 50.14 -1.08 3.49
CA VAL A 969 50.30 -1.75 4.78
C VAL A 969 51.16 -0.91 5.74
N ALA A 970 52.26 -0.33 5.27
CA ALA A 970 53.12 0.52 6.09
C ALA A 970 52.42 1.79 6.59
N ASP A 971 51.60 2.43 5.75
CA ASP A 971 50.82 3.61 6.15
C ASP A 971 49.75 3.23 7.19
N VAL A 972 49.00 2.14 6.96
CA VAL A 972 47.99 1.64 7.92
C VAL A 972 48.64 1.22 9.25
N LEU A 973 49.78 0.56 9.19
CA LEU A 973 50.55 0.16 10.38
C LEU A 973 51.03 1.39 11.18
N THR A 974 51.42 2.46 10.51
CA THR A 974 51.82 3.71 11.18
C THR A 974 50.64 4.31 11.96
N VAL A 975 49.46 4.34 11.35
CA VAL A 975 48.23 4.81 12.02
C VAL A 975 47.83 3.89 13.16
N TRP A 976 47.84 2.58 12.95
CA TRP A 976 47.53 1.60 13.98
C TRP A 976 48.47 1.72 15.19
N ARG A 977 49.78 1.87 14.99
CA ARG A 977 50.75 2.13 16.08
C ARG A 977 50.46 3.41 16.84
N ALA A 978 50.01 4.47 16.18
CA ALA A 978 49.61 5.69 16.86
C ALA A 978 48.35 5.49 17.72
N GLU A 979 47.38 4.76 17.19
CA GLU A 979 46.15 4.42 17.88
C GLU A 979 46.38 3.50 19.10
N GLN A 980 47.21 2.46 18.95
CA GLN A 980 47.55 1.53 20.03
C GLN A 980 48.30 2.20 21.18
N ARG A 981 49.14 3.22 20.91
CA ARG A 981 49.82 4.00 21.96
C ARG A 981 48.87 4.70 22.92
N LEU A 982 47.64 4.98 22.50
CA LEU A 982 46.61 5.63 23.32
C LEU A 982 45.64 4.63 23.98
N GLY A 983 45.63 3.36 23.55
CA GLY A 983 44.71 2.34 24.08
C GLY A 983 43.23 2.54 23.70
N LEU A 984 42.92 3.27 22.62
CA LEU A 984 41.57 3.75 22.27
C LEU A 984 40.81 2.88 21.24
N GLY A 985 41.12 1.58 21.10
CA GLY A 985 40.47 0.68 20.14
C GLY A 985 41.13 0.67 18.76
N THR A 986 40.36 0.43 17.69
CA THR A 986 40.87 0.30 16.29
C THR A 986 40.08 1.10 15.24
N ALA A 987 39.08 1.92 15.64
CA ALA A 987 38.18 2.58 14.69
C ALA A 987 38.91 3.52 13.71
N PHE A 988 39.97 4.21 14.15
CA PHE A 988 40.73 5.11 13.27
C PHE A 988 41.56 4.33 12.26
N SER A 989 42.32 3.31 12.69
CA SER A 989 43.09 2.47 11.75
C SER A 989 42.19 1.67 10.81
N GLU A 990 41.01 1.25 11.24
CA GLU A 990 40.00 0.62 10.38
C GLU A 990 39.44 1.58 9.33
N ALA A 991 39.10 2.81 9.74
CA ALA A 991 38.64 3.85 8.82
C ALA A 991 39.72 4.22 7.80
N VAL A 992 40.98 4.34 8.22
CA VAL A 992 42.12 4.58 7.32
C VAL A 992 42.36 3.40 6.39
N ALA A 993 42.31 2.16 6.89
CA ALA A 993 42.43 0.98 6.04
C ALA A 993 41.39 0.99 4.92
N HIS A 994 40.14 1.37 5.21
CA HIS A 994 39.09 1.53 4.22
C HIS A 994 39.33 2.72 3.28
N GLY A 995 39.47 3.94 3.82
CA GLY A 995 39.54 5.18 3.04
C GLY A 995 40.80 5.28 2.18
N LEU A 996 41.96 4.86 2.71
CA LEU A 996 43.21 4.86 1.95
C LEU A 996 43.15 3.88 0.77
N HIS A 997 42.56 2.70 0.98
CA HIS A 997 42.31 1.76 -0.11
C HIS A 997 41.36 2.36 -1.15
N LYS A 998 40.22 2.90 -0.72
CA LYS A 998 39.19 3.48 -1.60
C LYS A 998 39.74 4.59 -2.50
N LEU A 999 40.53 5.51 -1.94
CA LEU A 999 41.11 6.63 -2.69
C LEU A 999 42.36 6.22 -3.49
N THR A 1000 43.02 5.12 -3.14
CA THR A 1000 44.15 4.58 -3.90
C THR A 1000 43.71 3.72 -5.09
N ALA A 1001 42.76 2.82 -4.88
CA ALA A 1001 42.19 1.91 -5.87
C ALA A 1001 41.02 2.56 -6.62
N TYR A 1002 41.23 3.80 -7.09
CA TYR A 1002 40.22 4.52 -7.85
C TYR A 1002 39.90 3.78 -9.16
N LYS A 1003 38.62 3.80 -9.56
CA LYS A 1003 38.13 3.05 -10.73
C LYS A 1003 38.48 3.77 -12.04
N ASP A 1004 39.70 3.56 -12.51
CA ASP A 1004 40.15 4.00 -13.83
C ASP A 1004 39.86 2.99 -14.94
N GLU A 1005 40.20 3.36 -16.17
CA GLU A 1005 39.91 2.58 -17.37
C GLU A 1005 40.51 1.17 -17.29
N TYR A 1006 41.71 1.04 -16.74
CA TYR A 1006 42.39 -0.24 -16.55
C TYR A 1006 41.68 -1.10 -15.50
N GLU A 1007 41.30 -0.50 -14.37
CA GLU A 1007 40.66 -1.21 -13.27
C GLU A 1007 39.22 -1.62 -13.58
N VAL A 1008 38.44 -0.72 -14.17
CA VAL A 1008 37.08 -1.05 -14.65
C VAL A 1008 37.16 -2.19 -15.66
N ALA A 1009 38.14 -2.19 -16.58
CA ALA A 1009 38.32 -3.27 -17.54
C ALA A 1009 38.68 -4.61 -16.87
N ARG A 1010 39.53 -4.60 -15.84
CA ARG A 1010 39.86 -5.79 -15.04
C ARG A 1010 38.62 -6.36 -14.37
N LEU A 1011 37.85 -5.53 -13.67
CA LEU A 1011 36.68 -5.93 -12.90
C LEU A 1011 35.50 -6.39 -13.77
N LEU A 1012 35.31 -5.78 -14.95
CA LEU A 1012 34.28 -6.20 -15.90
C LEU A 1012 34.61 -7.54 -16.58
N THR A 1013 35.88 -7.96 -16.56
CA THR A 1013 36.35 -9.22 -17.16
C THR A 1013 36.76 -10.27 -16.13
N ASP A 1014 36.44 -10.02 -14.85
CA ASP A 1014 36.70 -10.92 -13.73
C ASP A 1014 35.85 -12.20 -13.83
N PRO A 1015 36.47 -13.40 -13.80
CA PRO A 1015 35.74 -14.67 -13.74
C PRO A 1015 34.73 -14.77 -12.60
N ALA A 1016 34.98 -14.13 -11.45
CA ALA A 1016 34.06 -14.13 -10.31
C ALA A 1016 32.75 -13.40 -10.66
N PHE A 1017 32.82 -12.31 -11.41
CA PHE A 1017 31.64 -11.61 -11.90
C PHE A 1017 30.87 -12.43 -12.93
N GLU A 1018 31.56 -13.14 -13.84
CA GLU A 1018 30.91 -14.04 -14.81
C GLU A 1018 30.16 -15.19 -14.10
N ALA A 1019 30.76 -15.77 -13.06
CA ALA A 1019 30.11 -16.79 -12.23
C ALA A 1019 28.86 -16.25 -11.51
N LYS A 1020 28.96 -15.06 -10.90
CA LYS A 1020 27.81 -14.39 -10.26
C LYS A 1020 26.69 -14.10 -11.27
N LEU A 1021 27.05 -13.60 -12.45
CA LEU A 1021 26.10 -13.30 -13.52
C LEU A 1021 25.35 -14.54 -14.00
N ALA A 1022 26.04 -15.68 -14.10
CA ALA A 1022 25.43 -16.96 -14.47
C ALA A 1022 24.41 -17.46 -13.44
N VAL A 1023 24.58 -17.08 -12.16
CA VAL A 1023 23.61 -17.37 -11.09
C VAL A 1023 22.44 -16.40 -11.13
N GLU A 1024 22.68 -15.09 -11.27
CA GLU A 1024 21.61 -14.07 -11.29
C GLU A 1024 20.72 -14.14 -12.54
N VAL A 1025 21.29 -14.49 -13.70
CA VAL A 1025 20.56 -14.65 -14.96
C VAL A 1025 20.93 -15.99 -15.61
N PRO A 1026 20.35 -17.11 -15.14
CA PRO A 1026 20.65 -18.44 -15.67
C PRO A 1026 20.37 -18.55 -17.16
N GLY A 1027 21.38 -19.01 -17.92
CA GLY A 1027 21.29 -19.15 -19.37
C GLY A 1027 21.30 -17.82 -20.15
N GLY A 1028 21.65 -16.71 -19.51
CA GLY A 1028 21.78 -15.40 -20.15
C GLY A 1028 22.77 -15.41 -21.32
N LYS A 1029 22.38 -14.80 -22.44
CA LYS A 1029 23.20 -14.66 -23.66
C LYS A 1029 23.43 -13.18 -24.00
N LYS A 1030 24.29 -12.93 -24.99
CA LYS A 1030 24.59 -11.59 -25.54
C LYS A 1030 24.93 -10.54 -24.48
N LEU A 1031 25.95 -10.84 -23.66
CA LEU A 1031 26.53 -9.90 -22.73
C LEU A 1031 26.90 -8.58 -23.43
N ARG A 1032 26.37 -7.46 -22.95
CA ARG A 1032 26.76 -6.12 -23.41
C ARG A 1032 27.19 -5.23 -22.26
N TYR A 1033 28.38 -4.66 -22.37
CA TYR A 1033 28.91 -3.67 -21.42
C TYR A 1033 28.33 -2.29 -21.75
N ARG A 1034 27.81 -1.57 -20.75
CA ARG A 1034 27.24 -0.22 -20.92
C ARG A 1034 28.23 0.82 -20.43
N LEU A 1035 29.02 1.36 -21.35
CA LEU A 1035 30.14 2.27 -21.05
C LEU A 1035 29.93 3.63 -21.70
N HIS A 1036 30.45 4.69 -21.06
CA HIS A 1036 30.55 6.04 -21.63
C HIS A 1036 32.03 6.44 -21.71
N PRO A 1037 32.77 6.05 -22.77
CA PRO A 1037 34.21 6.30 -22.83
C PRO A 1037 34.52 7.81 -22.80
N PRO A 1038 35.52 8.26 -22.01
CA PRO A 1038 35.86 9.68 -21.87
C PRO A 1038 36.18 10.39 -23.19
N VAL A 1039 36.84 9.70 -24.12
CA VAL A 1039 37.19 10.25 -25.44
C VAL A 1039 35.94 10.58 -26.26
N LEU A 1040 34.92 9.73 -26.20
CA LEU A 1040 33.66 9.96 -26.92
C LEU A 1040 32.81 11.03 -26.23
N ARG A 1041 32.88 11.12 -24.90
CA ARG A 1041 32.27 12.21 -24.14
C ARG A 1041 32.88 13.57 -24.49
N ALA A 1042 34.22 13.65 -24.58
CA ALA A 1042 34.91 14.86 -25.04
C ALA A 1042 34.56 15.22 -26.49
N ALA A 1043 34.18 14.24 -27.31
CA ALA A 1043 33.66 14.43 -28.67
C ALA A 1043 32.15 14.75 -28.71
N GLY A 1044 31.50 15.05 -27.58
CA GLY A 1044 30.11 15.52 -27.52
C GLY A 1044 29.03 14.45 -27.36
N ARG A 1045 29.39 13.16 -27.20
CA ARG A 1045 28.39 12.11 -26.90
C ARG A 1045 27.88 12.25 -25.46
N THR A 1046 26.56 12.34 -25.31
CA THR A 1046 25.89 12.47 -24.01
C THR A 1046 25.37 11.14 -23.44
N GLU A 1047 25.35 10.06 -24.23
CA GLU A 1047 24.75 8.76 -23.84
C GLU A 1047 25.74 7.60 -23.80
N LYS A 1048 25.44 6.59 -22.96
CA LYS A 1048 26.17 5.32 -22.86
C LYS A 1048 26.01 4.44 -24.11
N ILE A 1049 27.08 3.74 -24.45
CA ILE A 1049 27.16 2.83 -25.60
C ILE A 1049 27.11 1.38 -25.11
N ALA A 1050 26.41 0.53 -25.87
CA ALA A 1050 26.35 -0.91 -25.62
C ALA A 1050 27.41 -1.64 -26.44
N PHE A 1051 28.48 -2.08 -25.79
CA PHE A 1051 29.54 -2.86 -26.42
C PHE A 1051 29.26 -4.36 -26.27
N GLY A 1052 29.27 -5.10 -27.37
CA GLY A 1052 29.01 -6.55 -27.37
C GLY A 1052 30.19 -7.40 -26.85
N PRO A 1053 30.07 -8.74 -26.92
CA PRO A 1053 31.10 -9.66 -26.41
C PRO A 1053 32.50 -9.47 -27.01
N TRP A 1054 32.60 -8.93 -28.23
CA TRP A 1054 33.87 -8.61 -28.91
C TRP A 1054 34.74 -7.63 -28.12
N MET A 1055 34.15 -6.81 -27.24
CA MET A 1055 34.87 -5.86 -26.40
C MET A 1055 35.66 -6.55 -25.28
N ARG A 1056 35.33 -7.81 -24.94
CA ARG A 1056 36.00 -8.56 -23.87
C ARG A 1056 37.52 -8.72 -24.08
N PRO A 1057 38.04 -9.20 -25.23
CA PRO A 1057 39.48 -9.26 -25.46
C PRO A 1057 40.15 -7.87 -25.37
N VAL A 1058 39.46 -6.81 -25.82
CA VAL A 1058 39.95 -5.42 -25.72
C VAL A 1058 40.06 -4.98 -24.25
N LEU A 1059 39.03 -5.23 -23.44
CA LEU A 1059 39.06 -4.94 -21.99
C LEU A 1059 40.14 -5.76 -21.27
N LYS A 1060 40.36 -7.02 -21.65
CA LYS A 1060 41.45 -7.83 -21.09
C LYS A 1060 42.83 -7.29 -21.46
N ALA A 1061 43.01 -6.83 -22.70
CA ALA A 1061 44.25 -6.17 -23.13
C ALA A 1061 44.45 -4.86 -22.38
N LEU A 1062 43.40 -4.04 -22.24
CA LEU A 1062 43.41 -2.80 -21.48
C LEU A 1062 43.77 -3.06 -20.01
N ALA A 1063 43.16 -4.06 -19.35
CA ALA A 1063 43.48 -4.41 -17.96
C ALA A 1063 44.96 -4.74 -17.73
N LYS A 1064 45.64 -5.38 -18.71
CA LYS A 1064 47.09 -5.64 -18.65
C LYS A 1064 47.93 -4.36 -18.80
N GLY A 1065 47.37 -3.32 -19.40
CA GLY A 1065 47.96 -1.99 -19.52
C GLY A 1065 48.12 -1.23 -18.21
N LYS A 1066 47.73 -1.79 -17.06
CA LYS A 1066 47.92 -1.19 -15.71
C LYS A 1066 49.36 -0.71 -15.44
N VAL A 1067 50.36 -1.30 -16.10
CA VAL A 1067 51.78 -0.87 -16.00
C VAL A 1067 52.02 0.56 -16.51
N LEU A 1068 51.14 1.06 -17.39
CA LEU A 1068 51.20 2.43 -17.90
C LEU A 1068 50.64 3.44 -16.90
N ARG A 1069 49.82 3.00 -15.93
CA ARG A 1069 49.12 3.88 -14.97
C ARG A 1069 50.10 4.80 -14.26
N GLY A 1070 49.87 6.12 -14.37
CA GLY A 1070 50.69 7.12 -13.71
C GLY A 1070 52.07 7.36 -14.34
N THR A 1071 52.41 6.68 -15.45
CA THR A 1071 53.61 6.98 -16.24
C THR A 1071 53.33 8.11 -17.23
N PRO A 1072 54.36 8.77 -17.80
CA PRO A 1072 54.17 9.77 -18.86
C PRO A 1072 53.46 9.24 -20.11
N LEU A 1073 53.50 7.92 -20.31
CA LEU A 1073 52.87 7.17 -21.42
C LEU A 1073 51.41 6.78 -21.15
N ASP A 1074 50.83 7.17 -20.00
CA ASP A 1074 49.43 6.92 -19.68
C ASP A 1074 48.49 7.81 -20.52
N PRO A 1075 47.76 7.27 -21.51
CA PRO A 1075 46.86 8.07 -22.35
C PRO A 1075 45.69 8.67 -21.54
N PHE A 1076 45.28 8.05 -20.42
CA PHE A 1076 44.17 8.52 -19.59
C PHE A 1076 44.63 9.39 -18.42
N GLY A 1077 45.90 9.23 -18.01
CA GLY A 1077 46.46 9.86 -16.82
C GLY A 1077 46.44 11.39 -16.82
N ARG A 1078 46.32 12.03 -18.00
CA ARG A 1078 46.31 13.50 -18.13
C ARG A 1078 44.93 14.15 -18.00
N THR A 1079 43.85 13.36 -17.94
CA THR A 1079 42.48 13.90 -17.79
C THR A 1079 42.29 14.59 -16.44
N ARG A 1080 41.33 15.53 -16.37
CA ARG A 1080 40.99 16.27 -15.14
C ARG A 1080 40.68 15.31 -13.98
N MET A 1081 39.90 14.26 -14.25
CA MET A 1081 39.48 13.30 -13.23
C MET A 1081 40.66 12.50 -12.66
N ARG A 1082 41.56 11.97 -13.51
CA ARG A 1082 42.71 11.19 -13.02
C ARG A 1082 43.72 12.04 -12.25
N ARG A 1083 43.87 13.32 -12.59
CA ARG A 1083 44.69 14.26 -11.80
C ARG A 1083 44.10 14.46 -10.41
N LEU A 1084 42.79 14.70 -10.35
CA LEU A 1084 42.06 14.88 -9.09
C LEU A 1084 42.14 13.64 -8.20
N GLU A 1085 41.95 12.42 -8.73
CA GLU A 1085 42.03 11.19 -7.93
C GLU A 1085 43.42 10.95 -7.32
N ARG A 1086 44.49 11.24 -8.06
CA ARG A 1086 45.86 11.17 -7.52
C ARG A 1086 46.10 12.22 -6.45
N GLN A 1087 45.63 13.44 -6.67
CA GLN A 1087 45.70 14.51 -5.68
C GLN A 1087 44.95 14.12 -4.40
N LEU A 1088 43.70 13.64 -4.51
CA LEU A 1088 42.90 13.22 -3.36
C LEU A 1088 43.53 12.07 -2.58
N ARG A 1089 44.13 11.10 -3.27
CA ARG A 1089 44.89 10.02 -2.62
C ARG A 1089 46.03 10.58 -1.77
N ASP A 1090 46.81 11.49 -2.35
CA ASP A 1090 47.99 12.05 -1.69
C ASP A 1090 47.59 12.98 -0.53
N GLU A 1091 46.57 13.83 -0.72
CA GLU A 1091 45.97 14.66 0.31
C GLU A 1091 45.40 13.84 1.47
N TYR A 1092 44.64 12.77 1.19
CA TYR A 1092 44.10 11.90 2.22
C TYR A 1092 45.21 11.20 3.00
N ARG A 1093 46.22 10.67 2.29
CA ARG A 1093 47.38 10.01 2.91
C ARG A 1093 48.14 10.96 3.84
N GLU A 1094 48.41 12.18 3.39
CA GLU A 1094 49.06 13.21 4.23
C GLU A 1094 48.21 13.57 5.44
N MET A 1095 46.89 13.73 5.25
CA MET A 1095 45.95 14.02 6.31
C MET A 1095 45.96 12.95 7.39
N VAL A 1096 45.80 11.67 7.05
CA VAL A 1096 45.72 10.59 8.04
C VAL A 1096 47.04 10.36 8.76
N LEU A 1097 48.18 10.53 8.09
CA LEU A 1097 49.50 10.45 8.72
C LEU A 1097 49.77 11.65 9.63
N ARG A 1098 49.29 12.85 9.29
CA ARG A 1098 49.35 14.02 10.17
C ARG A 1098 48.48 13.82 11.41
N LEU A 1099 47.22 13.41 11.22
CA LEU A 1099 46.30 13.10 12.31
C LEU A 1099 46.87 12.02 13.24
N ALA A 1100 47.54 10.99 12.70
CA ALA A 1100 48.19 9.97 13.51
C ALA A 1100 49.41 10.49 14.32
N ARG A 1101 50.12 11.52 13.84
CA ARG A 1101 51.22 12.15 14.59
C ARG A 1101 50.70 13.04 15.72
N GLU A 1102 49.57 13.71 15.49
CA GLU A 1102 48.93 14.66 16.40
C GLU A 1102 47.84 14.02 17.27
N LEU A 1103 47.67 12.69 17.20
CA LEU A 1103 46.55 11.97 17.81
C LEU A 1103 46.61 12.06 19.35
N THR A 1104 45.51 12.52 19.93
CA THR A 1104 45.25 12.56 21.37
C THR A 1104 43.87 11.98 21.68
N PRO A 1105 43.55 11.64 22.94
CA PRO A 1105 42.21 11.19 23.31
C PRO A 1105 41.08 12.15 22.88
N ASP A 1106 41.29 13.46 23.02
CA ASP A 1106 40.29 14.48 22.67
C ASP A 1106 40.09 14.65 21.16
N THR A 1107 41.11 14.31 20.35
CA THR A 1107 41.07 14.46 18.87
C THR A 1107 40.70 13.16 18.15
N TYR A 1108 40.60 12.05 18.89
CA TYR A 1108 40.35 10.72 18.34
C TYR A 1108 39.04 10.64 17.53
N ALA A 1109 37.93 11.10 18.10
CA ALA A 1109 36.62 11.06 17.43
C ALA A 1109 36.63 11.88 16.12
N THR A 1110 37.28 13.04 16.12
CA THR A 1110 37.45 13.88 14.93
C THR A 1110 38.34 13.19 13.89
N ALA A 1111 39.42 12.51 14.31
CA ALA A 1111 40.31 11.79 13.42
C ALA A 1111 39.60 10.61 12.73
N VAL A 1112 38.77 9.85 13.47
CA VAL A 1112 37.91 8.79 12.92
C VAL A 1112 36.94 9.39 11.91
N ALA A 1113 36.16 10.41 12.28
CA ALA A 1113 35.19 11.04 11.39
C ALA A 1113 35.82 11.63 10.12
N ALA A 1114 37.02 12.19 10.22
CA ALA A 1114 37.78 12.71 9.08
C ALA A 1114 38.28 11.59 8.16
N ALA A 1115 38.74 10.46 8.72
CA ALA A 1115 39.12 9.30 7.93
C ALA A 1115 37.93 8.64 7.22
N GLU A 1116 36.77 8.58 7.88
CA GLU A 1116 35.52 8.05 7.32
C GLU A 1116 34.93 8.93 6.21
N ALA A 1117 35.22 10.24 6.22
CA ALA A 1117 34.73 11.18 5.21
C ALA A 1117 35.16 10.81 3.77
N ALA A 1118 36.24 10.04 3.60
CA ALA A 1118 36.62 9.47 2.30
C ALA A 1118 35.49 8.67 1.63
N ASP A 1119 34.55 8.15 2.42
CA ASP A 1119 33.42 7.40 1.91
C ASP A 1119 32.39 8.27 1.16
N LEU A 1120 32.41 9.60 1.35
CA LEU A 1120 31.61 10.58 0.60
C LEU A 1120 32.04 10.73 -0.87
N VAL A 1121 33.30 10.40 -1.17
CA VAL A 1121 33.85 10.42 -2.53
C VAL A 1121 33.40 9.15 -3.26
N ARG A 1122 32.25 9.24 -3.94
CA ARG A 1122 31.63 8.14 -4.69
C ARG A 1122 31.25 8.58 -6.09
N GLY A 1123 31.12 7.61 -6.99
CA GLY A 1123 30.57 7.79 -8.33
C GLY A 1123 31.63 8.07 -9.38
N TYR A 1124 31.21 8.62 -10.51
CA TYR A 1124 32.05 8.89 -11.66
C TYR A 1124 31.80 10.30 -12.14
N GLU A 1125 32.82 10.89 -12.76
CA GLU A 1125 32.70 12.19 -13.45
C GLU A 1125 32.05 13.25 -12.54
N ASP A 1126 31.00 13.93 -12.98
CA ASP A 1126 30.39 15.01 -12.20
C ASP A 1126 29.81 14.55 -10.86
N VAL A 1127 29.34 13.31 -10.76
CA VAL A 1127 28.86 12.72 -9.49
C VAL A 1127 30.00 12.63 -8.48
N LYS A 1128 31.21 12.26 -8.95
CA LYS A 1128 32.40 12.22 -8.10
C LYS A 1128 32.85 13.62 -7.72
N LEU A 1129 32.83 14.59 -8.64
CA LEU A 1129 33.18 15.98 -8.34
C LEU A 1129 32.30 16.56 -7.21
N ALA A 1130 30.99 16.31 -7.26
CA ALA A 1130 30.08 16.70 -6.19
C ALA A 1130 30.39 15.98 -4.86
N GLY A 1131 30.79 14.70 -4.91
CA GLY A 1131 31.26 13.95 -3.74
C GLY A 1131 32.53 14.52 -3.12
N VAL A 1132 33.48 14.98 -3.95
CA VAL A 1132 34.72 15.61 -3.51
C VAL A 1132 34.47 16.96 -2.85
N ALA A 1133 33.56 17.78 -3.40
CA ALA A 1133 33.15 19.03 -2.77
C ALA A 1133 32.58 18.76 -1.36
N ARG A 1134 31.65 17.81 -1.24
CA ARG A 1134 31.10 17.40 0.07
C ARG A 1134 32.15 16.85 1.03
N TYR A 1135 33.12 16.10 0.53
CA TYR A 1135 34.24 15.62 1.33
C TYR A 1135 35.06 16.77 1.92
N HIS A 1136 35.40 17.78 1.10
CA HIS A 1136 36.11 18.97 1.58
C HIS A 1136 35.28 19.81 2.55
N ASP A 1137 33.99 20.00 2.28
CA ASP A 1137 33.07 20.71 3.18
C ASP A 1137 33.00 19.99 4.54
N ARG A 1138 32.88 18.65 4.54
CA ARG A 1138 32.88 17.85 5.76
C ARG A 1138 34.18 17.95 6.55
N LEU A 1139 35.33 17.97 5.87
CA LEU A 1139 36.62 18.17 6.55
C LEU A 1139 36.73 19.57 7.17
N ALA A 1140 36.20 20.59 6.48
CA ALA A 1140 36.16 21.96 7.01
C ALA A 1140 35.27 22.08 8.25
N GLU A 1141 34.09 21.43 8.25
CA GLU A 1141 33.21 21.33 9.43
C GLU A 1141 33.91 20.68 10.64
N LEU A 1142 34.75 19.67 10.38
CA LEU A 1142 35.54 18.97 11.40
C LEU A 1142 36.81 19.73 11.83
N GLY A 1143 37.07 20.92 11.27
CA GLY A 1143 38.26 21.72 11.58
C GLY A 1143 39.56 21.16 10.97
N VAL A 1144 39.48 20.19 10.05
CA VAL A 1144 40.63 19.55 9.41
C VAL A 1144 40.98 20.30 8.12
N ARG A 1145 42.04 21.10 8.13
CA ARG A 1145 42.48 21.86 6.94
C ARG A 1145 43.19 20.95 5.91
N PRO A 1146 42.85 21.04 4.61
CA PRO A 1146 43.59 20.35 3.54
C PRO A 1146 45.01 20.91 3.41
N SER A 1147 46.00 20.06 3.10
CA SER A 1147 47.42 20.44 3.03
C SER A 1147 47.78 21.32 1.82
N HIS A 1148 46.90 21.52 0.82
CA HIS A 1148 47.19 22.39 -0.33
C HIS A 1148 45.96 23.16 -0.89
N ARG A 1149 46.04 24.51 -0.91
CA ARG A 1149 45.28 25.35 -1.84
C ARG A 1149 46.12 25.55 -3.12
N GLY A 1150 45.98 24.65 -4.09
CA GLY A 1150 46.34 24.93 -5.48
C GLY A 1150 45.20 25.72 -6.14
N GLY A 1151 45.52 26.87 -6.72
CA GLY A 1151 44.55 27.92 -7.09
C GLY A 1151 43.34 27.48 -7.92
N THR A 1152 42.17 27.99 -7.52
CA THR A 1152 40.97 28.13 -8.36
C THR A 1152 41.30 28.98 -9.60
N PRO A 1153 41.00 28.54 -10.84
CA PRO A 1153 40.82 29.49 -11.93
C PRO A 1153 39.49 30.20 -11.70
N GLY A 1154 39.56 31.49 -11.36
CA GLY A 1154 38.39 32.35 -11.28
C GLY A 1154 37.72 32.48 -12.64
N GLY A 1155 36.56 31.85 -12.80
CA GLY A 1155 35.60 32.17 -13.85
C GLY A 1155 34.46 32.98 -13.23
N ARG A 1156 34.40 34.28 -13.51
CA ARG A 1156 33.20 35.09 -13.30
C ARG A 1156 32.02 34.44 -14.04
N PRO A 1157 30.79 34.47 -13.50
CA PRO A 1157 29.61 34.23 -14.31
C PRO A 1157 29.46 35.42 -15.27
N ALA A 1158 29.61 35.17 -16.57
CA ALA A 1158 29.01 36.04 -17.57
C ALA A 1158 27.49 35.81 -17.53
N ARG A 1159 26.75 36.90 -17.70
CA ARG A 1159 25.29 36.99 -17.67
C ARG A 1159 24.58 35.96 -18.53
#